data_AF-A0A182TDP1-F1
#
_entry.id   AF-A0A182TDP1-F1
#
_cell.length_a   1.000
_cell.length_b   1.000
_cell.length_c   1.000
_cell.angle_alpha   90.00
_cell.angle_beta   90.00
_cell.angle_gamma   90.00
#
_symmetry.space_group_name_H-M   'P 1'
#
loop_
_entity.id
_entity.type
_entity.pdbx_description
1 polymer ?
#
loop_
_entity_poly.entity_id
_entity_poly.type
_entity_poly.pdbx_seq_one_letter_code
_entity_poly.pdbx_strand_id
1 'polypeptide(L)'
;MLNAIQRLLGGDVPPNKVQEVKNESYINLPVLQRNESMRLFAPNPNSPDKKLVYEIILERPHSETINTSYSLYRATTQSAAEEKFEAFHQRLPELVKIVREMYNINGLQKLCDVLIDNPSWSLAHVVAFYNLTDYISNPSIIDFLDYAEYSEMMTPLQVAVKANNIEFVKALIQSNQCNLEHLDKNSNSVFHYAASTTKEMINMLTAKSTSNLNHCNTDGYTPLHLACLADKPDCVKALLLAGADTNKMARGAGTSYSKSIPSSNVADFLVSNPNKLFTQDMKHGGTPLHWSSSREVLNSLIERGCDVNLVNFNGQTPLHVMVARDRLECVVALLAHDAEIDVVDNSGNTPLHIAVEKKLIPIVQCLVVFGADFNKPNKDGKTPRHLVGKDDSGSKDSMILYILHSVGAKRCPEKGSKCPPGCAAGGTYNGIPPAQPETTEQREHIQQVLARTTTKSHRNSVPSLISNTIRATIPEERERPEVKTVDVSQERKGASMMDALLSMFMSKVEAASKPTSPTSTSSSLKGGVNLLGDFDVGDEPMLTDEPAGPESPKTPTAECAGGSGQRTDSRPRSSCEAGASGESYNGRGRLLCLDGGGIRGLVLAQMLLEIENLAQTPIVHLFDWIAGTSTGGILALALGCGKTMKQCMCLYLRMKDQAFVGSRPYPSDQLETVLKEQLGEFTVMSDIKHPRLMVTGVMADRKPVNLHLFRNYEAASDILSIVTPSNNRGQPPPPPSEQLVWRAARATGAAPSYFRAFGRFLDGGLIANNPTLDAMTEIHELNAALHYIGRASEAVPVSVVVSLGTGLTPVVDLKEIDVFRPDSIWATAKVAYGISTISTLLVDQATASDGRVVDRARAWCSMIGVPYFRFNPQMSVDIGMDEKMDEPLINMLWEAKAYMHSNRKQVIELINLLK
;
A
#
# COMPACT_ATOMS: atom_id res chain seq x y z
N MET A 1 48.50 -45.28 37.42
CA MET A 1 49.18 -44.41 38.41
C MET A 1 48.33 -43.19 38.81
N LEU A 2 47.48 -42.62 37.93
CA LEU A 2 46.55 -41.53 38.30
C LEU A 2 45.42 -41.94 39.29
N ASN A 3 44.88 -43.17 39.22
CA ASN A 3 43.82 -43.62 40.15
C ASN A 3 44.30 -43.82 41.60
N ALA A 4 45.62 -43.92 41.83
CA ALA A 4 46.20 -44.02 43.18
C ALA A 4 46.40 -42.64 43.83
N ILE A 5 46.56 -41.58 43.02
CA ILE A 5 46.77 -40.20 43.49
C ILE A 5 45.44 -39.56 43.91
N GLN A 6 44.31 -39.97 43.33
CA GLN A 6 42.98 -39.45 43.68
C GLN A 6 42.46 -39.94 45.05
N ARG A 7 43.03 -41.01 45.60
CA ARG A 7 42.73 -41.49 46.97
C ARG A 7 43.51 -40.75 48.06
N LEU A 8 44.56 -40.01 47.70
CA LEU A 8 45.45 -39.29 48.63
C LEU A 8 45.07 -37.80 48.81
N LEU A 9 44.18 -37.28 47.96
CA LEU A 9 43.60 -35.94 48.06
C LEU A 9 42.10 -36.10 48.28
N GLY A 10 41.63 -35.97 49.52
CA GLY A 10 40.24 -36.14 49.94
C GLY A 10 39.27 -35.11 49.35
N GLY A 11 39.03 -35.17 48.04
CA GLY A 11 37.88 -34.53 47.40
C GLY A 11 36.68 -35.45 47.52
N ASP A 12 35.72 -35.11 48.37
CA ASP A 12 34.43 -35.80 48.45
C ASP A 12 33.79 -35.82 47.04
N VAL A 13 33.59 -37.02 46.47
CA VAL A 13 32.97 -37.18 45.15
C VAL A 13 31.53 -36.67 45.24
N PRO A 14 31.08 -35.81 44.31
CA PRO A 14 29.73 -35.25 44.35
C PRO A 14 28.66 -36.33 44.50
N PRO A 15 27.60 -36.10 45.28
CA PRO A 15 26.59 -37.11 45.61
C PRO A 15 25.87 -37.68 44.38
N ASN A 16 25.70 -36.87 43.32
CA ASN A 16 25.03 -37.26 42.07
C ASN A 16 25.94 -37.97 41.07
N LYS A 17 27.23 -38.14 41.35
CA LYS A 17 28.18 -38.69 40.39
C LYS A 17 28.16 -40.22 40.39
N VAL A 18 27.83 -40.83 39.26
CA VAL A 18 27.83 -42.27 39.07
C VAL A 18 29.25 -42.81 39.17
N GLN A 19 29.45 -43.85 39.96
CA GLN A 19 30.75 -44.48 40.17
C GLN A 19 30.63 -46.01 40.15
N GLU A 20 31.69 -46.69 39.72
CA GLU A 20 31.79 -48.14 39.81
C GLU A 20 32.26 -48.54 41.21
N VAL A 21 31.52 -49.44 41.85
CA VAL A 21 31.75 -49.91 43.22
C VAL A 21 31.83 -51.43 43.26
N LYS A 22 32.57 -52.00 44.22
CA LYS A 22 32.66 -53.45 44.40
C LYS A 22 31.47 -53.96 45.22
N ASN A 23 30.90 -55.10 44.82
CA ASN A 23 29.73 -55.67 45.52
C ASN A 23 30.06 -56.10 46.97
N GLU A 24 31.33 -56.48 47.23
CA GLU A 24 31.84 -56.82 48.57
C GLU A 24 31.59 -55.74 49.61
N SER A 25 31.60 -54.46 49.19
CA SER A 25 31.37 -53.31 50.08
C SER A 25 29.95 -53.23 50.63
N TYR A 26 29.00 -53.98 50.06
CA TYR A 26 27.57 -53.89 50.38
C TYR A 26 26.99 -55.16 51.01
N ILE A 27 27.78 -56.23 51.17
CA ILE A 27 27.30 -57.53 51.68
C ILE A 27 26.71 -57.43 53.10
N ASN A 28 27.27 -56.56 53.94
CA ASN A 28 26.90 -56.42 55.35
C ASN A 28 26.03 -55.18 55.64
N LEU A 29 25.55 -54.47 54.60
CA LEU A 29 24.75 -53.26 54.76
C LEU A 29 23.24 -53.57 54.75
N PRO A 30 22.44 -52.94 55.62
CA PRO A 30 20.98 -53.13 55.60
C PRO A 30 20.37 -52.51 54.34
N VAL A 31 19.53 -53.28 53.64
CA VAL A 31 18.77 -52.82 52.48
C VAL A 31 17.46 -52.21 52.96
N LEU A 32 17.26 -50.92 52.68
CA LEU A 32 16.03 -50.19 53.03
C LEU A 32 14.92 -50.44 52.01
N GLN A 33 15.27 -50.40 50.72
CA GLN A 33 14.33 -50.60 49.61
C GLN A 33 14.99 -51.42 48.49
N ARG A 34 14.19 -52.25 47.82
CA ARG A 34 14.64 -53.12 46.72
C ARG A 34 13.63 -53.06 45.57
N ASN A 35 14.13 -52.77 44.38
CA ASN A 35 13.37 -52.85 43.13
C ASN A 35 14.25 -53.51 42.07
N GLU A 36 13.93 -54.75 41.71
CA GLU A 36 14.68 -55.56 40.74
C GLU A 36 16.21 -55.55 40.95
N SER A 37 16.96 -54.91 40.03
CA SER A 37 18.42 -54.74 40.02
C SER A 37 18.90 -53.50 40.77
N MET A 38 18.00 -52.71 41.36
CA MET A 38 18.33 -51.49 42.11
C MET A 38 18.01 -51.63 43.61
N ARG A 39 18.93 -51.17 44.47
CA ARG A 39 18.83 -51.28 45.94
C ARG A 39 19.27 -49.99 46.62
N LEU A 40 18.53 -49.60 47.66
CA LEU A 40 18.90 -48.52 48.56
C LEU A 40 19.49 -49.12 49.84
N PHE A 41 20.76 -48.81 50.12
CA PHE A 41 21.46 -49.26 51.32
C PHE A 41 21.47 -48.16 52.39
N ALA A 42 21.25 -48.57 53.64
CA ALA A 42 21.46 -47.74 54.81
C ALA A 42 22.95 -47.73 55.23
N PRO A 43 23.41 -46.67 55.93
CA PRO A 43 24.78 -46.57 56.40
C PRO A 43 25.16 -47.71 57.35
N ASN A 44 26.44 -48.08 57.36
CA ASN A 44 26.96 -49.11 58.25
C ASN A 44 26.80 -48.68 59.72
N PRO A 45 26.04 -49.42 60.56
CA PRO A 45 25.85 -49.06 61.96
C PRO A 45 27.16 -49.09 62.79
N ASN A 46 28.21 -49.77 62.29
CA ASN A 46 29.48 -49.97 63.00
C ASN A 46 30.66 -49.16 62.39
N SER A 47 30.40 -48.15 61.55
CA SER A 47 31.45 -47.34 60.92
C SER A 47 32.20 -46.46 61.96
N PRO A 48 33.54 -46.46 62.00
CA PRO A 48 34.33 -45.60 62.90
C PRO A 48 34.23 -44.11 62.55
N ASP A 49 33.96 -43.80 61.28
CA ASP A 49 33.67 -42.45 60.80
C ASP A 49 32.15 -42.24 60.80
N LYS A 50 31.63 -41.30 61.61
CA LYS A 50 30.20 -40.95 61.77
C LYS A 50 29.52 -40.40 60.49
N LYS A 51 30.07 -40.61 59.29
CA LYS A 51 29.43 -40.19 58.03
C LYS A 51 28.30 -41.18 57.70
N LEU A 52 27.06 -40.80 58.00
CA LEU A 52 25.86 -41.49 57.55
C LEU A 52 25.73 -41.28 56.04
N VAL A 53 26.01 -42.31 55.24
CA VAL A 53 25.83 -42.27 53.78
C VAL A 53 24.82 -43.34 53.38
N TYR A 54 23.67 -42.89 52.90
CA TYR A 54 22.68 -43.71 52.20
C TYR A 54 23.08 -43.78 50.73
N GLU A 55 23.05 -44.95 50.12
CA GLU A 55 23.57 -45.13 48.77
C GLU A 55 22.63 -45.97 47.89
N ILE A 56 22.32 -45.46 46.70
CA ILE A 56 21.52 -46.15 45.68
C ILE A 56 22.46 -46.90 44.74
N ILE A 57 22.33 -48.23 44.70
CA ILE A 57 23.16 -49.11 43.90
C ILE A 57 22.34 -49.80 42.82
N LEU A 58 22.87 -49.84 41.59
CA LEU A 58 22.34 -50.58 40.45
C LEU A 58 23.30 -51.72 40.09
N GLU A 59 22.79 -52.95 40.15
CA GLU A 59 23.53 -54.18 39.92
C GLU A 59 23.67 -54.51 38.44
N ARG A 60 24.81 -55.09 38.07
CA ARG A 60 25.07 -55.57 36.71
C ARG A 60 24.31 -56.88 36.43
N PRO A 61 23.58 -56.99 35.29
CA PRO A 61 22.97 -58.24 34.89
C PRO A 61 24.08 -59.25 34.50
N HIS A 62 24.25 -60.27 35.34
CA HIS A 62 25.10 -61.47 35.20
C HIS A 62 26.10 -61.47 34.03
N SER A 63 27.27 -60.87 34.24
CA SER A 63 28.51 -61.28 33.57
C SER A 63 29.28 -62.11 34.58
N GLU A 64 29.64 -63.35 34.24
CA GLU A 64 30.31 -64.32 35.11
C GLU A 64 31.73 -63.87 35.58
N THR A 65 32.15 -62.65 35.26
CA THR A 65 33.52 -62.17 35.42
C THR A 65 33.68 -60.82 36.13
N ILE A 66 32.60 -60.12 36.51
CA ILE A 66 32.71 -58.76 37.09
C ILE A 66 31.91 -58.59 38.39
N ASN A 67 32.61 -58.47 39.53
CA ASN A 67 32.04 -58.27 40.88
C ASN A 67 31.79 -56.79 41.23
N THR A 68 31.33 -55.99 40.26
CA THR A 68 31.10 -54.55 40.44
C THR A 68 29.68 -54.14 40.07
N SER A 69 29.18 -53.13 40.78
CA SER A 69 27.88 -52.46 40.58
C SER A 69 28.10 -50.97 40.38
N TYR A 70 27.05 -50.25 40.03
CA TYR A 70 27.10 -48.79 39.89
C TYR A 70 26.43 -48.12 41.07
N SER A 71 27.16 -47.22 41.75
CA SER A 71 26.58 -46.31 42.73
C SER A 71 26.05 -45.07 42.00
N LEU A 72 24.74 -44.86 42.09
CA LEU A 72 24.02 -43.84 41.35
C LEU A 72 23.86 -42.53 42.12
N TYR A 73 23.60 -42.61 43.43
CA TYR A 73 23.39 -41.45 44.28
C TYR A 73 23.78 -41.75 45.73
N ARG A 74 24.33 -40.73 46.42
CA ARG A 74 24.75 -40.78 47.82
C ARG A 74 24.10 -39.64 48.61
N ALA A 75 23.46 -39.92 49.73
CA ALA A 75 22.81 -38.91 50.57
C ALA A 75 23.22 -39.02 52.05
N THR A 76 23.16 -37.92 52.78
CA THR A 76 23.39 -37.91 54.23
C THR A 76 22.13 -38.14 55.05
N THR A 77 20.95 -38.05 54.43
CA THR A 77 19.63 -38.25 55.05
C THR A 77 18.86 -39.34 54.31
N GLN A 78 18.07 -40.11 55.06
CA GLN A 78 17.23 -41.17 54.50
C GLN A 78 16.19 -40.61 53.53
N SER A 79 15.50 -39.53 53.92
CA SER A 79 14.45 -38.90 53.11
C SER A 79 14.95 -38.45 51.72
N ALA A 80 16.15 -37.88 51.62
CA ALA A 80 16.71 -37.47 50.32
C ALA A 80 17.09 -38.68 49.44
N ALA A 81 17.54 -39.77 50.05
CA ALA A 81 17.83 -41.00 49.32
C ALA A 81 16.56 -41.70 48.83
N GLU A 82 15.50 -41.71 49.64
CA GLU A 82 14.20 -42.29 49.27
C GLU A 82 13.52 -41.50 48.14
N GLU A 83 13.56 -40.16 48.17
CA GLU A 83 13.04 -39.31 47.09
C GLU A 83 13.73 -39.60 45.75
N LYS A 84 15.07 -39.73 45.75
CA LYS A 84 15.84 -40.07 44.54
C LYS A 84 15.65 -41.53 44.11
N PHE A 85 15.47 -42.44 45.07
CA PHE A 85 15.16 -43.83 44.76
C PHE A 85 13.81 -43.95 44.04
N GLU A 86 12.79 -43.22 44.50
CA GLU A 86 11.47 -43.17 43.87
C GLU A 86 11.55 -42.65 42.43
N ALA A 87 12.36 -41.61 42.17
CA ALA A 87 12.58 -41.09 40.82
C ALA A 87 13.17 -42.15 39.85
N PHE A 88 14.05 -43.03 40.34
CA PHE A 88 14.74 -44.01 39.50
C PHE A 88 14.03 -45.36 39.38
N HIS A 89 13.37 -45.84 40.44
CA HIS A 89 13.06 -47.27 40.60
C HIS A 89 12.12 -47.86 39.53
N GLN A 90 11.19 -47.07 38.99
CA GLN A 90 10.26 -47.51 37.95
C GLN A 90 10.85 -47.49 36.54
N ARG A 91 11.82 -46.61 36.27
CA ARG A 91 12.31 -46.37 34.90
C ARG A 91 13.70 -46.92 34.66
N LEU A 92 14.63 -46.71 35.58
CA LEU A 92 16.04 -46.95 35.34
C LEU A 92 16.37 -48.45 35.19
N PRO A 93 15.85 -49.39 36.02
CA PRO A 93 16.09 -50.82 35.84
C PRO A 93 15.58 -51.34 34.49
N GLU A 94 14.39 -50.91 34.08
CA GLU A 94 13.75 -51.35 32.84
C GLU A 94 14.43 -50.75 31.60
N LEU A 95 14.78 -49.46 31.65
CA LEU A 95 15.49 -48.79 30.57
C LEU A 95 16.85 -49.42 30.29
N VAL A 96 17.55 -49.86 31.34
CA VAL A 96 18.86 -50.53 31.22
C VAL A 96 18.77 -51.92 30.59
N LYS A 97 17.66 -52.65 30.81
CA LYS A 97 17.44 -53.94 30.14
C LYS A 97 17.25 -53.75 28.64
N ILE A 98 16.55 -52.68 28.27
CA ILE A 98 16.19 -52.35 26.88
C ILE A 98 17.40 -51.72 26.17
N VAL A 99 17.96 -50.65 26.71
CA VAL A 99 19.02 -49.83 26.09
C VAL A 99 20.39 -50.18 26.68
N ARG A 100 20.94 -51.33 26.27
CA ARG A 100 22.21 -51.86 26.80
C ARG A 100 23.40 -50.93 26.57
N GLU A 101 23.35 -50.09 25.55
CA GLU A 101 24.42 -49.16 25.18
C GLU A 101 24.62 -48.04 26.21
N MET A 102 23.54 -47.64 26.91
CA MET A 102 23.62 -46.63 27.98
C MET A 102 24.07 -47.23 29.32
N TYR A 103 24.33 -48.54 29.36
CA TYR A 103 24.74 -49.24 30.57
C TYR A 103 26.26 -49.13 30.84
N ASN A 104 26.72 -47.90 31.02
CA ASN A 104 28.07 -47.55 31.42
C ASN A 104 28.03 -46.31 32.34
N ILE A 105 29.15 -45.95 32.97
CA ILE A 105 29.20 -44.83 33.93
C ILE A 105 28.63 -43.54 33.33
N ASN A 106 29.01 -43.20 32.09
CA ASN A 106 28.60 -41.96 31.44
C ASN A 106 27.12 -41.99 31.00
N GLY A 107 26.65 -43.13 30.49
CA GLY A 107 25.25 -43.31 30.09
C GLY A 107 24.31 -43.27 31.30
N LEU A 108 24.65 -44.00 32.37
CA LEU A 108 23.89 -43.99 33.61
C LEU A 108 23.88 -42.61 34.27
N GLN A 109 24.99 -41.85 34.22
CA GLN A 109 25.01 -40.47 34.71
C GLN A 109 23.97 -39.62 33.99
N LYS A 110 23.99 -39.64 32.64
CA LYS A 110 23.04 -38.88 31.83
C LYS A 110 21.59 -39.26 32.17
N LEU A 111 21.30 -40.55 32.27
CA LEU A 111 19.97 -41.06 32.62
C LEU A 111 19.51 -40.61 34.00
N CYS A 112 20.39 -40.67 35.00
CA CYS A 112 20.09 -40.20 36.36
C CYS A 112 19.82 -38.70 36.36
N ASP A 113 20.63 -37.90 35.65
CA ASP A 113 20.45 -36.45 35.57
C ASP A 113 19.09 -36.10 34.95
N VAL A 114 18.72 -36.75 33.83
CA VAL A 114 17.44 -36.49 33.15
C VAL A 114 16.23 -36.92 33.98
N LEU A 115 16.29 -38.06 34.66
CA LEU A 115 15.21 -38.53 35.53
C LEU A 115 15.08 -37.69 36.81
N ILE A 116 16.18 -37.07 37.27
CA ILE A 116 16.15 -36.09 38.36
C ILE A 116 15.42 -34.83 37.90
N ASP A 117 15.76 -34.31 36.72
CA ASP A 117 15.17 -33.08 36.19
C ASP A 117 13.71 -33.29 35.75
N ASN A 118 13.34 -34.53 35.40
CA ASN A 118 12.02 -34.88 34.87
C ASN A 118 11.47 -36.18 35.50
N PRO A 119 11.05 -36.15 36.77
CA PRO A 119 10.63 -37.35 37.49
C PRO A 119 9.32 -37.98 36.95
N SER A 120 8.52 -37.21 36.20
CA SER A 120 7.26 -37.66 35.61
C SER A 120 7.42 -38.42 34.29
N TRP A 121 8.61 -38.40 33.68
CA TRP A 121 8.83 -38.99 32.36
C TRP A 121 8.65 -40.51 32.34
N SER A 122 7.97 -41.00 31.30
CA SER A 122 7.88 -42.42 30.98
C SER A 122 9.13 -42.88 30.22
N LEU A 123 9.30 -44.20 30.04
CA LEU A 123 10.38 -44.76 29.21
C LEU A 123 10.37 -44.18 27.78
N ALA A 124 9.18 -43.95 27.21
CA ALA A 124 9.01 -43.34 25.90
C ALA A 124 9.56 -41.90 25.83
N HIS A 125 9.36 -41.09 26.87
CA HIS A 125 9.91 -39.73 26.94
C HIS A 125 11.43 -39.72 26.99
N VAL A 126 12.04 -40.63 27.76
CA VAL A 126 13.49 -40.74 27.87
C VAL A 126 14.11 -41.19 26.54
N VAL A 127 13.51 -42.20 25.91
CA VAL A 127 13.92 -42.71 24.59
C VAL A 127 13.77 -41.64 23.50
N ALA A 128 12.70 -40.84 23.56
CA ALA A 128 12.47 -39.69 22.69
C ALA A 128 13.51 -38.58 22.89
N PHE A 129 13.89 -38.28 24.13
CA PHE A 129 14.88 -37.25 24.46
C PHE A 129 16.30 -37.59 24.01
N TYR A 130 16.68 -38.88 24.04
CA TYR A 130 18.00 -39.33 23.60
C TYR A 130 18.09 -39.76 22.13
N ASN A 131 17.02 -39.57 21.35
CA ASN A 131 16.97 -39.92 19.92
C ASN A 131 17.20 -41.42 19.64
N LEU A 132 16.67 -42.32 20.49
CA LEU A 132 16.90 -43.76 20.38
C LEU A 132 15.82 -44.43 19.51
N THR A 133 15.96 -44.33 18.20
CA THR A 133 14.96 -44.78 17.20
C THR A 133 14.65 -46.27 17.22
N ASP A 134 15.63 -47.10 17.54
CA ASP A 134 15.54 -48.56 17.41
C ASP A 134 14.55 -49.19 18.41
N TYR A 135 14.18 -48.44 19.45
CA TYR A 135 13.35 -48.93 20.55
C TYR A 135 11.88 -48.48 20.46
N ILE A 136 11.49 -47.74 19.42
CA ILE A 136 10.10 -47.28 19.21
C ILE A 136 9.14 -48.48 19.11
N SER A 137 9.57 -49.58 18.49
CA SER A 137 8.77 -50.80 18.32
C SER A 137 8.75 -51.71 19.55
N ASN A 138 9.40 -51.32 20.66
CA ASN A 138 9.44 -52.14 21.86
C ASN A 138 8.07 -52.12 22.58
N PRO A 139 7.50 -53.28 22.97
CA PRO A 139 6.22 -53.35 23.68
C PRO A 139 6.14 -52.47 24.94
N SER A 140 7.23 -52.31 25.69
CA SER A 140 7.25 -51.49 26.90
C SER A 140 7.24 -49.97 26.62
N ILE A 141 7.46 -49.57 25.36
CA ILE A 141 7.58 -48.17 24.93
C ILE A 141 6.37 -47.76 24.07
N ILE A 142 5.93 -48.64 23.16
CA ILE A 142 4.90 -48.37 22.17
C ILE A 142 3.58 -47.87 22.80
N ASP A 143 3.17 -48.48 23.91
CA ASP A 143 1.92 -48.15 24.62
C ASP A 143 1.97 -46.74 25.26
N PHE A 144 3.16 -46.15 25.41
CA PHE A 144 3.38 -44.85 26.04
C PHE A 144 3.82 -43.76 25.05
N LEU A 145 3.83 -44.02 23.73
CA LEU A 145 4.28 -43.05 22.71
C LEU A 145 3.38 -41.81 22.61
N ASP A 146 2.09 -41.94 22.93
CA ASP A 146 1.10 -40.84 22.98
C ASP A 146 0.74 -40.43 24.42
N TYR A 147 1.40 -41.00 25.42
CA TYR A 147 1.12 -40.68 26.83
C TYR A 147 1.65 -39.29 27.19
N ALA A 148 0.79 -38.42 27.70
CA ALA A 148 1.20 -37.14 28.26
C ALA A 148 1.65 -37.29 29.71
N GLU A 149 2.84 -36.80 30.07
CA GLU A 149 3.30 -36.83 31.46
C GLU A 149 2.51 -35.86 32.36
N TYR A 150 2.47 -36.10 33.67
CA TYR A 150 1.50 -35.43 34.55
C TYR A 150 1.88 -34.02 35.03
N SER A 151 3.11 -33.54 34.81
CA SER A 151 3.61 -32.23 35.28
C SER A 151 3.32 -31.10 34.30
N GLU A 152 3.80 -31.22 33.07
CA GLU A 152 3.68 -30.25 31.97
C GLU A 152 2.69 -30.72 30.88
N MET A 153 2.17 -31.95 30.97
CA MET A 153 1.33 -32.57 29.94
C MET A 153 2.03 -32.68 28.59
N MET A 154 3.34 -32.84 28.55
CA MET A 154 4.06 -33.07 27.29
C MET A 154 3.98 -34.52 26.86
N THR A 155 3.92 -34.78 25.55
CA THR A 155 4.06 -36.13 24.97
C THR A 155 5.52 -36.42 24.58
N PRO A 156 5.91 -37.70 24.39
CA PRO A 156 7.22 -38.06 23.86
C PRO A 156 7.53 -37.37 22.52
N LEU A 157 6.52 -37.19 21.67
CA LEU A 157 6.67 -36.45 20.42
C LEU A 157 7.06 -34.99 20.65
N GLN A 158 6.35 -34.28 21.53
CA GLN A 158 6.68 -32.88 21.86
C GLN A 158 8.07 -32.76 22.49
N VAL A 159 8.48 -33.73 23.33
CA VAL A 159 9.84 -33.79 23.90
C VAL A 159 10.90 -34.01 22.82
N ALA A 160 10.67 -34.94 21.88
CA ALA A 160 11.58 -35.18 20.76
C ALA A 160 11.73 -33.94 19.86
N VAL A 161 10.62 -33.23 19.59
CA VAL A 161 10.64 -31.98 18.82
C VAL A 161 11.40 -30.89 19.58
N LYS A 162 11.11 -30.68 20.86
CA LYS A 162 11.82 -29.71 21.72
C LYS A 162 13.32 -29.98 21.81
N ALA A 163 13.73 -31.26 21.83
CA ALA A 163 15.13 -31.68 21.81
C ALA A 163 15.76 -31.64 20.40
N ASN A 164 14.99 -31.33 19.35
CA ASN A 164 15.39 -31.33 17.95
C ASN A 164 15.91 -32.70 17.43
N ASN A 165 15.27 -33.78 17.88
CA ASN A 165 15.61 -35.16 17.51
C ASN A 165 14.88 -35.58 16.22
N ILE A 166 15.38 -35.10 15.08
CA ILE A 166 14.77 -35.25 13.75
C ILE A 166 14.52 -36.73 13.39
N GLU A 167 15.48 -37.62 13.61
CA GLU A 167 15.35 -39.04 13.23
C GLU A 167 14.29 -39.77 14.06
N PHE A 168 14.21 -39.48 15.37
CA PHE A 168 13.16 -40.01 16.23
C PHE A 168 11.77 -39.53 15.80
N VAL A 169 11.61 -38.23 15.53
CA VAL A 169 10.35 -37.67 15.04
C VAL A 169 9.96 -38.28 13.70
N LYS A 170 10.91 -38.46 12.79
CA LYS A 170 10.69 -39.10 11.48
C LYS A 170 10.23 -40.55 11.63
N ALA A 171 10.86 -41.33 12.52
CA ALA A 171 10.47 -42.70 12.79
C ALA A 171 9.05 -42.78 13.41
N LEU A 172 8.72 -41.88 14.34
CA LEU A 172 7.37 -41.78 14.90
C LEU A 172 6.31 -41.43 13.85
N ILE A 173 6.56 -40.42 13.00
CA ILE A 173 5.62 -40.01 11.94
C ILE A 173 5.38 -41.15 10.94
N GLN A 174 6.42 -41.91 10.58
CA GLN A 174 6.32 -43.06 9.68
C GLN A 174 5.52 -44.23 10.28
N SER A 175 5.63 -44.44 11.60
CA SER A 175 4.89 -45.49 12.30
C SER A 175 3.37 -45.22 12.40
N ASN A 176 2.93 -43.98 12.17
CA ASN A 176 1.53 -43.52 12.31
C ASN A 176 0.94 -43.74 13.72
N GLN A 177 1.79 -43.79 14.75
CA GLN A 177 1.44 -44.07 16.14
C GLN A 177 1.41 -42.81 17.02
N CYS A 178 1.33 -41.60 16.44
CA CYS A 178 1.41 -40.36 17.20
C CYS A 178 0.30 -39.35 16.89
N ASN A 179 -0.25 -38.73 17.93
CA ASN A 179 -1.23 -37.66 17.84
C ASN A 179 -0.55 -36.28 17.75
N LEU A 180 -0.70 -35.60 16.61
CA LEU A 180 -0.17 -34.24 16.37
C LEU A 180 -1.03 -33.12 16.97
N GLU A 181 -2.26 -33.43 17.39
CA GLU A 181 -3.22 -32.45 17.88
C GLU A 181 -3.14 -32.22 19.40
N HIS A 182 -2.33 -33.01 20.10
CA HIS A 182 -2.13 -32.89 21.54
C HIS A 182 -1.59 -31.50 21.93
N LEU A 183 -2.17 -30.96 23.01
CA LEU A 183 -1.81 -29.67 23.60
C LEU A 183 -1.27 -29.91 25.00
N ASP A 184 -0.14 -29.28 25.32
CA ASP A 184 0.41 -29.33 26.67
C ASP A 184 -0.37 -28.44 27.65
N LYS A 185 0.10 -28.34 28.90
CA LYS A 185 -0.52 -27.53 29.96
C LYS A 185 -0.65 -26.04 29.60
N ASN A 186 0.23 -25.52 28.76
CA ASN A 186 0.23 -24.13 28.30
C ASN A 186 -0.43 -24.00 26.92
N SER A 187 -1.18 -25.00 26.48
CA SER A 187 -1.80 -25.07 25.15
C SER A 187 -0.81 -24.97 23.98
N ASN A 188 0.46 -25.36 24.18
CA ASN A 188 1.41 -25.50 23.09
C ASN A 188 1.13 -26.78 22.32
N SER A 189 0.96 -26.63 21.00
CA SER A 189 0.98 -27.75 20.05
C SER A 189 2.41 -28.16 19.71
N VAL A 190 2.56 -29.29 19.01
CA VAL A 190 3.85 -29.74 18.46
C VAL A 190 4.53 -28.65 17.58
N PHE A 191 3.75 -27.83 16.89
CA PHE A 191 4.25 -26.73 16.06
C PHE A 191 4.86 -25.58 16.87
N HIS A 192 4.36 -25.32 18.09
CA HIS A 192 4.94 -24.29 18.96
C HIS A 192 6.37 -24.65 19.37
N TYR A 193 6.62 -25.92 19.68
CA TYR A 193 7.95 -26.42 19.94
C TYR A 193 8.82 -26.41 18.68
N ALA A 194 8.29 -26.89 17.55
CA ALA A 194 9.00 -26.94 16.28
C ALA A 194 9.45 -25.56 15.79
N ALA A 195 8.70 -24.50 16.08
CA ALA A 195 9.01 -23.12 15.71
C ALA A 195 10.39 -22.63 16.19
N SER A 196 10.91 -23.20 17.28
CA SER A 196 12.21 -22.85 17.86
C SER A 196 13.38 -23.72 17.36
N THR A 197 13.12 -24.67 16.44
CA THR A 197 14.05 -25.74 16.04
C THR A 197 14.66 -25.51 14.65
N THR A 198 14.30 -26.33 13.66
CA THR A 198 14.78 -26.33 12.26
C THR A 198 13.62 -26.35 11.28
N LYS A 199 13.85 -25.87 10.05
CA LYS A 199 12.83 -25.91 8.98
C LYS A 199 12.48 -27.34 8.57
N GLU A 200 13.44 -28.26 8.66
CA GLU A 200 13.25 -29.67 8.36
C GLU A 200 12.22 -30.30 9.30
N MET A 201 12.28 -29.98 10.60
CA MET A 201 11.29 -30.42 11.59
C MET A 201 9.87 -29.96 11.23
N ILE A 202 9.73 -28.67 10.88
CA ILE A 202 8.43 -28.08 10.51
C ILE A 202 7.89 -28.77 9.26
N ASN A 203 8.70 -28.91 8.21
CA ASN A 203 8.28 -29.55 6.96
C ASN A 203 7.84 -31.01 7.15
N MET A 204 8.49 -31.77 8.04
CA MET A 204 8.07 -33.13 8.34
C MET A 204 6.71 -33.18 9.05
N LEU A 205 6.48 -32.28 10.02
CA LEU A 205 5.22 -32.20 10.75
C LEU A 205 4.07 -31.73 9.85
N THR A 206 4.30 -30.69 9.03
CA THR A 206 3.28 -30.12 8.14
C THR A 206 2.94 -31.03 6.96
N ALA A 207 3.87 -31.88 6.52
CA ALA A 207 3.60 -32.93 5.53
C ALA A 207 2.60 -33.98 6.04
N LYS A 208 2.47 -34.15 7.36
CA LYS A 208 1.54 -35.09 7.99
C LYS A 208 0.19 -34.46 8.32
N SER A 209 0.20 -33.29 8.94
CA SER A 209 -1.01 -32.53 9.28
C SER A 209 -0.69 -31.05 9.44
N THR A 210 -1.66 -30.18 9.18
CA THR A 210 -1.59 -28.74 9.46
C THR A 210 -2.52 -28.31 10.61
N SER A 211 -3.10 -29.28 11.33
CA SER A 211 -3.91 -29.03 12.53
C SER A 211 -3.12 -28.20 13.56
N ASN A 212 -3.75 -27.19 14.16
CA ASN A 212 -3.13 -26.30 15.15
C ASN A 212 -1.94 -25.43 14.68
N LEU A 213 -1.71 -25.30 13.37
CA LEU A 213 -0.69 -24.38 12.82
C LEU A 213 -0.97 -22.90 13.20
N ASN A 214 -2.25 -22.56 13.34
CA ASN A 214 -2.73 -21.23 13.71
C ASN A 214 -3.32 -21.16 15.13
N HIS A 215 -3.14 -22.23 15.93
CA HIS A 215 -3.60 -22.26 17.31
C HIS A 215 -2.75 -21.30 18.16
N CYS A 216 -3.39 -20.59 19.09
CA CYS A 216 -2.69 -19.74 20.04
C CYS A 216 -2.54 -20.46 21.38
N ASN A 217 -1.33 -20.46 21.93
CA ASN A 217 -1.08 -20.97 23.28
C ASN A 217 -1.69 -20.04 24.37
N THR A 218 -1.50 -20.37 25.65
CA THR A 218 -2.04 -19.56 26.78
C THR A 218 -1.54 -18.11 26.80
N ASP A 219 -0.32 -17.90 26.30
CA ASP A 219 0.28 -16.56 26.16
C ASP A 219 -0.26 -15.81 24.93
N GLY A 220 -1.04 -16.48 24.08
CA GLY A 220 -1.66 -15.91 22.89
C GLY A 220 -0.72 -15.81 21.69
N TYR A 221 0.31 -16.66 21.64
CA TYR A 221 1.23 -16.77 20.51
C TYR A 221 0.87 -17.97 19.65
N THR A 222 1.07 -17.84 18.33
CA THR A 222 1.00 -18.94 17.38
C THR A 222 2.41 -19.52 17.19
N PRO A 223 2.55 -20.70 16.55
CA PRO A 223 3.86 -21.19 16.12
C PRO A 223 4.66 -20.17 15.30
N LEU A 224 3.98 -19.40 14.44
CA LEU A 224 4.61 -18.33 13.64
C LEU A 224 5.21 -17.24 14.54
N HIS A 225 4.48 -16.80 15.56
CA HIS A 225 4.97 -15.82 16.53
C HIS A 225 6.18 -16.31 17.33
N LEU A 226 6.17 -17.59 17.74
CA LEU A 226 7.31 -18.17 18.47
C LEU A 226 8.55 -18.31 17.58
N ALA A 227 8.40 -18.63 16.29
CA ALA A 227 9.51 -18.67 15.33
C ALA A 227 10.15 -17.28 15.14
N CYS A 228 9.32 -16.23 15.14
CA CYS A 228 9.77 -14.84 15.16
C CYS A 228 10.54 -14.53 16.46
N LEU A 229 9.97 -14.82 17.64
CA LEU A 229 10.64 -14.55 18.94
C LEU A 229 11.96 -15.32 19.11
N ALA A 230 12.07 -16.52 18.54
CA ALA A 230 13.28 -17.33 18.56
C ALA A 230 14.36 -16.88 17.54
N ASP A 231 14.08 -15.84 16.74
CA ASP A 231 14.94 -15.33 15.66
C ASP A 231 15.33 -16.43 14.64
N LYS A 232 14.33 -17.22 14.22
CA LYS A 232 14.48 -18.34 13.27
C LYS A 232 13.78 -18.05 11.94
N PRO A 233 14.38 -17.24 11.03
CA PRO A 233 13.74 -16.84 9.77
C PRO A 233 13.42 -18.02 8.84
N ASP A 234 14.22 -19.09 8.87
CA ASP A 234 13.95 -20.31 8.09
C ASP A 234 12.70 -21.05 8.59
N CYS A 235 12.45 -21.04 9.90
CA CYS A 235 11.24 -21.61 10.48
C CYS A 235 10.01 -20.76 10.16
N VAL A 236 10.14 -19.43 10.23
CA VAL A 236 9.10 -18.49 9.77
C VAL A 236 8.71 -18.78 8.33
N LYS A 237 9.68 -18.87 7.41
CA LYS A 237 9.42 -19.19 6.00
C LYS A 237 8.75 -20.55 5.82
N ALA A 238 9.19 -21.57 6.55
CA ALA A 238 8.60 -22.92 6.48
C ALA A 238 7.13 -22.93 6.95
N LEU A 239 6.81 -22.23 8.04
CA LEU A 239 5.44 -22.12 8.55
C LEU A 239 4.54 -21.36 7.55
N LEU A 240 5.04 -20.29 6.93
CA LEU A 240 4.30 -19.55 5.91
C LEU A 240 4.06 -20.38 4.64
N LEU A 241 5.05 -21.16 4.19
CA LEU A 241 4.90 -22.10 3.08
C LEU A 241 3.89 -23.21 3.40
N ALA A 242 3.75 -23.58 4.67
CA ALA A 242 2.76 -24.55 5.14
C ALA A 242 1.34 -23.96 5.32
N GLY A 243 1.14 -22.67 5.03
CA GLY A 243 -0.17 -22.00 5.14
C GLY A 243 -0.47 -21.39 6.50
N ALA A 244 0.55 -21.01 7.27
CA ALA A 244 0.33 -20.23 8.49
C ALA A 244 -0.34 -18.88 8.16
N ASP A 245 -1.40 -18.56 8.89
CA ASP A 245 -2.18 -17.35 8.70
C ASP A 245 -1.42 -16.14 9.25
N THR A 246 -1.09 -15.20 8.36
CA THR A 246 -0.33 -14.01 8.72
C THR A 246 -1.19 -12.97 9.43
N ASN A 247 -2.51 -13.07 9.35
CA ASN A 247 -3.42 -12.10 9.94
C ASN A 247 -3.77 -12.41 11.41
N LYS A 248 -3.20 -13.47 12.00
CA LYS A 248 -3.36 -13.78 13.42
C LYS A 248 -2.50 -12.87 14.28
N MET A 249 -3.13 -12.11 15.17
CA MET A 249 -2.43 -11.23 16.11
C MET A 249 -1.93 -12.00 17.34
N ALA A 250 -0.74 -11.64 17.82
CA ALA A 250 -0.26 -12.05 19.14
C ALA A 250 -0.98 -11.27 20.24
N ARG A 251 -1.22 -11.88 21.40
CA ARG A 251 -1.81 -11.20 22.57
C ARG A 251 -0.89 -10.05 23.04
N GLY A 252 -1.48 -8.87 23.24
CA GLY A 252 -0.77 -7.64 23.64
C GLY A 252 -0.51 -6.66 22.48
N ALA A 253 -0.65 -7.08 21.23
CA ALA A 253 -0.86 -6.17 20.10
C ALA A 253 -2.25 -5.55 20.27
N GLY A 254 -2.32 -4.23 20.50
CA GLY A 254 -3.52 -3.53 21.00
C GLY A 254 -4.83 -3.89 20.30
N THR A 255 -5.92 -3.84 21.06
CA THR A 255 -7.29 -3.81 20.51
C THR A 255 -7.40 -2.66 19.53
N SER A 256 -7.86 -2.88 18.29
CA SER A 256 -8.76 -1.97 17.52
C SER A 256 -8.92 -2.26 16.02
N TYR A 257 -8.73 -3.47 15.48
CA TYR A 257 -9.24 -3.76 14.12
C TYR A 257 -10.11 -5.01 14.07
N SER A 258 -11.41 -4.76 14.25
CA SER A 258 -12.50 -5.75 14.16
C SER A 258 -13.12 -5.69 12.76
N LYS A 259 -12.37 -6.08 11.73
CA LYS A 259 -12.97 -6.60 10.51
C LYS A 259 -12.71 -8.11 10.47
N SER A 260 -13.66 -8.89 9.98
CA SER A 260 -13.42 -10.30 9.67
C SER A 260 -12.42 -10.34 8.53
N ILE A 261 -11.13 -10.52 8.85
CA ILE A 261 -10.08 -10.56 7.83
C ILE A 261 -10.06 -11.97 7.23
N PRO A 262 -10.15 -12.13 5.89
CA PRO A 262 -9.96 -13.43 5.26
C PRO A 262 -8.56 -13.98 5.57
N SER A 263 -8.43 -15.29 5.66
CA SER A 263 -7.13 -15.94 5.85
C SER A 263 -6.17 -15.55 4.71
N SER A 264 -4.99 -15.04 5.04
CA SER A 264 -3.97 -14.76 4.03
C SER A 264 -3.32 -16.06 3.55
N ASN A 265 -3.00 -16.18 2.26
CA ASN A 265 -2.14 -17.25 1.76
C ASN A 265 -0.96 -16.67 0.98
N VAL A 266 0.23 -16.74 1.58
CA VAL A 266 1.47 -16.21 1.02
C VAL A 266 2.42 -17.30 0.51
N ALA A 267 2.01 -18.57 0.54
CA ALA A 267 2.87 -19.70 0.18
C ALA A 267 3.39 -19.59 -1.26
N ASP A 268 2.50 -19.38 -2.24
CA ASP A 268 2.85 -19.27 -3.66
C ASP A 268 3.82 -18.12 -3.95
N PHE A 269 3.66 -17.02 -3.20
CA PHE A 269 4.56 -15.87 -3.30
C PHE A 269 5.97 -16.25 -2.83
N LEU A 270 6.08 -16.92 -1.69
CA LEU A 270 7.36 -17.31 -1.11
C LEU A 270 8.10 -18.35 -1.96
N VAL A 271 7.38 -19.28 -2.59
CA VAL A 271 7.95 -20.23 -3.57
C VAL A 271 8.58 -19.46 -4.74
N SER A 272 7.87 -18.47 -5.28
CA SER A 272 8.35 -17.66 -6.40
C SER A 272 9.42 -16.64 -6.00
N ASN A 273 9.52 -16.27 -4.71
CA ASN A 273 10.34 -15.16 -4.22
C ASN A 273 11.04 -15.45 -2.87
N PRO A 274 11.94 -16.46 -2.78
CA PRO A 274 12.47 -16.95 -1.49
C PRO A 274 13.36 -15.94 -0.73
N ASN A 275 13.98 -14.99 -1.44
CA ASN A 275 14.98 -14.06 -0.91
C ASN A 275 14.55 -12.58 -0.94
N LYS A 276 13.24 -12.32 -1.08
CA LYS A 276 12.72 -10.94 -1.16
C LYS A 276 12.16 -10.39 0.16
N LEU A 277 12.19 -11.16 1.24
CA LEU A 277 11.80 -10.67 2.57
C LEU A 277 13.04 -10.33 3.41
N PHE A 278 12.93 -9.24 4.18
CA PHE A 278 13.96 -8.71 5.06
C PHE A 278 13.94 -9.46 6.40
N THR A 279 14.81 -10.47 6.53
CA THR A 279 14.80 -11.40 7.66
C THR A 279 15.13 -10.76 9.01
N GLN A 280 15.87 -9.65 9.03
CA GLN A 280 16.27 -8.96 10.27
C GLN A 280 15.08 -8.40 11.06
N ASP A 281 13.97 -8.11 10.39
CA ASP A 281 12.77 -7.55 11.01
C ASP A 281 11.81 -8.65 11.52
N MET A 282 12.04 -9.92 11.13
CA MET A 282 11.19 -11.05 11.55
C MET A 282 11.17 -11.25 13.06
N LYS A 283 12.26 -10.92 13.75
CA LYS A 283 12.35 -11.03 15.23
C LYS A 283 11.36 -10.15 15.99
N HIS A 284 10.89 -9.08 15.36
CA HIS A 284 9.91 -8.16 15.96
C HIS A 284 8.47 -8.64 15.73
N GLY A 285 8.27 -9.77 15.04
CA GLY A 285 6.95 -10.29 14.68
C GLY A 285 6.28 -9.47 13.57
N GLY A 286 4.95 -9.65 13.46
CA GLY A 286 4.12 -9.00 12.45
C GLY A 286 3.89 -9.85 11.21
N THR A 287 3.33 -9.23 10.19
CA THR A 287 3.01 -9.84 8.89
C THR A 287 4.18 -9.76 7.90
N PRO A 288 4.20 -10.57 6.82
CA PRO A 288 5.17 -10.43 5.74
C PRO A 288 5.29 -9.01 5.16
N LEU A 289 4.24 -8.17 5.29
CA LEU A 289 4.31 -6.77 4.88
C LEU A 289 5.37 -5.98 5.64
N HIS A 290 5.56 -6.25 6.95
CA HIS A 290 6.60 -5.62 7.77
C HIS A 290 8.01 -5.93 7.25
N TRP A 291 8.16 -7.06 6.56
CA TRP A 291 9.45 -7.57 6.08
C TRP A 291 9.62 -7.37 4.58
N SER A 292 8.74 -6.63 3.91
CA SER A 292 8.82 -6.40 2.46
C SER A 292 10.10 -5.65 2.10
N SER A 293 10.82 -6.09 1.06
CA SER A 293 12.04 -5.40 0.59
C SER A 293 11.80 -4.33 -0.47
N SER A 294 10.73 -4.47 -1.24
CA SER A 294 10.39 -3.57 -2.36
C SER A 294 8.88 -3.38 -2.49
N ARG A 295 8.49 -2.41 -3.32
CA ARG A 295 7.11 -2.07 -3.59
C ARG A 295 6.34 -3.21 -4.27
N GLU A 296 6.98 -3.94 -5.18
CA GLU A 296 6.37 -5.05 -5.93
C GLU A 296 6.05 -6.22 -5.00
N VAL A 297 6.97 -6.51 -4.07
CA VAL A 297 6.78 -7.52 -3.02
C VAL A 297 5.59 -7.13 -2.14
N LEU A 298 5.54 -5.86 -1.75
CA LEU A 298 4.49 -5.32 -0.89
C LEU A 298 3.11 -5.42 -1.57
N ASN A 299 2.98 -4.95 -2.81
CA ASN A 299 1.71 -5.04 -3.57
C ASN A 299 1.26 -6.50 -3.76
N SER A 300 2.20 -7.39 -4.11
CA SER A 300 1.93 -8.83 -4.26
C SER A 300 1.42 -9.49 -2.97
N LEU A 301 1.90 -9.03 -1.81
CA LEU A 301 1.47 -9.54 -0.50
C LEU A 301 0.11 -8.99 -0.09
N ILE A 302 -0.19 -7.73 -0.41
CA ILE A 302 -1.52 -7.12 -0.20
C ILE A 302 -2.58 -7.84 -1.02
N GLU A 303 -2.30 -8.13 -2.30
CA GLU A 303 -3.20 -8.90 -3.19
C GLU A 303 -3.49 -10.32 -2.65
N ARG A 304 -2.58 -10.88 -1.83
CA ARG A 304 -2.71 -12.19 -1.17
C ARG A 304 -3.40 -12.14 0.19
N GLY A 305 -3.98 -10.99 0.54
CA GLY A 305 -4.80 -10.81 1.73
C GLY A 305 -4.01 -10.51 3.00
N CYS A 306 -2.75 -10.05 2.92
CA CYS A 306 -2.06 -9.52 4.10
C CYS A 306 -2.68 -8.18 4.52
N ASP A 307 -3.04 -8.05 5.80
CA ASP A 307 -3.58 -6.80 6.33
C ASP A 307 -2.48 -5.74 6.53
N VAL A 308 -2.70 -4.55 5.97
CA VAL A 308 -1.78 -3.40 5.97
C VAL A 308 -1.67 -2.66 7.30
N ASN A 309 -2.61 -2.88 8.22
CA ASN A 309 -2.73 -2.14 9.50
C ASN A 309 -2.40 -2.99 10.73
N LEU A 310 -2.11 -4.29 10.56
CA LEU A 310 -1.67 -5.14 11.67
C LEU A 310 -0.35 -4.67 12.26
N VAL A 311 -0.20 -4.81 13.57
CA VAL A 311 0.99 -4.36 14.29
C VAL A 311 1.88 -5.52 14.72
N ASN A 312 3.19 -5.27 14.74
CA ASN A 312 4.20 -6.20 15.27
C ASN A 312 4.29 -6.10 16.83
N PHE A 313 5.23 -6.81 17.45
CA PHE A 313 5.39 -6.82 18.92
C PHE A 313 5.74 -5.45 19.53
N ASN A 314 6.26 -4.52 18.73
CA ASN A 314 6.56 -3.14 19.14
C ASN A 314 5.36 -2.19 18.97
N GLY A 315 4.19 -2.70 18.56
CA GLY A 315 3.02 -1.89 18.22
C GLY A 315 3.16 -1.14 16.88
N GLN A 316 4.16 -1.50 16.06
CA GLN A 316 4.44 -0.82 14.80
C GLN A 316 3.66 -1.49 13.66
N THR A 317 3.01 -0.69 12.81
CA THR A 317 2.43 -1.15 11.54
C THR A 317 3.52 -1.33 10.46
N PRO A 318 3.25 -1.98 9.31
CA PRO A 318 4.17 -2.02 8.18
C PRO A 318 4.65 -0.62 7.76
N LEU A 319 3.76 0.38 7.85
CA LEU A 319 4.08 1.77 7.54
C LEU A 319 5.20 2.32 8.44
N HIS A 320 5.16 2.05 9.75
CA HIS A 320 6.23 2.44 10.67
C HIS A 320 7.57 1.82 10.28
N VAL A 321 7.59 0.54 9.93
CA VAL A 321 8.82 -0.19 9.56
C VAL A 321 9.39 0.36 8.25
N MET A 322 8.55 0.58 7.23
CA MET A 322 8.99 1.13 5.95
C MET A 322 9.53 2.56 6.08
N VAL A 323 8.93 3.39 6.94
CA VAL A 323 9.45 4.71 7.29
C VAL A 323 10.79 4.59 8.02
N ALA A 324 10.90 3.70 9.01
CA ALA A 324 12.15 3.52 9.77
C ALA A 324 13.32 3.05 8.90
N ARG A 325 13.02 2.39 7.77
CA ARG A 325 13.95 1.87 6.76
C ARG A 325 14.18 2.82 5.57
N ASP A 326 13.58 4.02 5.58
CA ASP A 326 13.71 5.03 4.50
C ASP A 326 13.27 4.52 3.12
N ARG A 327 12.15 3.79 3.06
CA ARG A 327 11.60 3.21 1.82
C ARG A 327 10.39 3.97 1.32
N LEU A 328 10.60 5.14 0.71
CA LEU A 328 9.54 6.00 0.19
C LEU A 328 8.53 5.25 -0.70
N GLU A 329 9.01 4.43 -1.64
CA GLU A 329 8.14 3.69 -2.56
C GLU A 329 7.18 2.73 -1.84
N CYS A 330 7.67 2.07 -0.78
CA CYS A 330 6.84 1.18 0.05
C CYS A 330 5.85 1.98 0.90
N VAL A 331 6.27 3.16 1.39
CA VAL A 331 5.39 4.09 2.13
C VAL A 331 4.24 4.57 1.24
N VAL A 332 4.54 5.00 0.01
CA VAL A 332 3.52 5.45 -0.97
C VAL A 332 2.58 4.31 -1.32
N ALA A 333 3.09 3.09 -1.57
CA ALA A 333 2.25 1.94 -1.85
C ALA A 333 1.30 1.58 -0.69
N LEU A 334 1.81 1.53 0.55
CA LEU A 334 0.96 1.28 1.73
C LEU A 334 -0.16 2.32 1.85
N LEU A 335 0.18 3.61 1.71
CA LEU A 335 -0.82 4.69 1.79
C LEU A 335 -1.82 4.65 0.63
N ALA A 336 -1.38 4.24 -0.57
CA ALA A 336 -2.25 4.03 -1.73
C ALA A 336 -3.21 2.83 -1.55
N HIS A 337 -2.85 1.87 -0.69
CA HIS A 337 -3.67 0.73 -0.28
C HIS A 337 -4.38 0.96 1.07
N ASP A 338 -4.69 2.23 1.39
CA ASP A 338 -5.48 2.62 2.57
C ASP A 338 -4.85 2.26 3.93
N ALA A 339 -3.52 2.18 4.02
CA ALA A 339 -2.84 2.09 5.31
C ALA A 339 -3.17 3.30 6.20
N GLU A 340 -3.40 3.03 7.49
CA GLU A 340 -3.69 4.06 8.47
C GLU A 340 -2.43 4.82 8.88
N ILE A 341 -2.50 6.13 8.69
CA ILE A 341 -1.34 7.00 8.80
C ILE A 341 -0.98 7.42 10.22
N ASP A 342 -1.97 7.44 11.14
CA ASP A 342 -1.81 7.97 12.50
C ASP A 342 -1.86 6.89 13.60
N VAL A 343 -1.72 5.60 13.24
CA VAL A 343 -1.51 4.53 14.22
C VAL A 343 -0.24 4.85 15.01
N VAL A 344 -0.25 4.55 16.31
CA VAL A 344 0.88 4.83 17.20
C VAL A 344 1.55 3.54 17.66
N ASP A 345 2.88 3.56 17.75
CA ASP A 345 3.65 2.46 18.33
C ASP A 345 3.56 2.41 19.86
N ASN A 346 4.28 1.45 20.48
CA ASN A 346 4.33 1.31 21.94
C ASN A 346 4.88 2.55 22.67
N SER A 347 5.56 3.47 21.98
CA SER A 347 6.05 4.75 22.52
C SER A 347 5.08 5.92 22.24
N GLY A 348 3.96 5.66 21.56
CA GLY A 348 3.02 6.70 21.12
C GLY A 348 3.47 7.45 19.88
N ASN A 349 4.54 7.03 19.21
CA ASN A 349 5.02 7.68 18.00
C ASN A 349 4.18 7.24 16.81
N THR A 350 3.71 8.21 16.01
CA THR A 350 3.17 7.94 14.67
C THR A 350 4.32 7.74 13.66
N PRO A 351 4.06 7.22 12.45
CA PRO A 351 5.05 7.18 11.38
C PRO A 351 5.68 8.56 11.10
N LEU A 352 4.92 9.65 11.24
CA LEU A 352 5.44 11.01 11.05
C LEU A 352 6.48 11.40 12.11
N HIS A 353 6.32 10.95 13.36
CA HIS A 353 7.33 11.18 14.40
C HIS A 353 8.66 10.51 14.03
N ILE A 354 8.60 9.25 13.58
CA ILE A 354 9.79 8.49 13.16
C ILE A 354 10.47 9.14 11.95
N ALA A 355 9.69 9.59 10.96
CA ALA A 355 10.22 10.26 9.76
C ALA A 355 10.96 11.56 10.09
N VAL A 356 10.42 12.37 11.01
CA VAL A 356 11.05 13.61 11.46
C VAL A 356 12.32 13.32 12.27
N GLU A 357 12.28 12.38 13.21
CA GLU A 357 13.44 12.00 14.02
C GLU A 357 14.62 11.52 13.15
N LYS A 358 14.32 10.75 12.09
CA LYS A 358 15.31 10.26 11.12
C LYS A 358 15.68 11.28 10.02
N LYS A 359 15.05 12.45 10.00
CA LYS A 359 15.30 13.54 9.04
C LYS A 359 15.04 13.16 7.58
N LEU A 360 13.96 12.42 7.33
CA LEU A 360 13.60 11.87 6.02
C LEU A 360 12.64 12.81 5.26
N ILE A 361 13.17 13.81 4.57
CA ILE A 361 12.38 14.87 3.91
C ILE A 361 11.28 14.32 2.99
N PRO A 362 11.57 13.41 2.03
CA PRO A 362 10.54 12.94 1.10
C PRO A 362 9.41 12.18 1.81
N ILE A 363 9.73 11.41 2.85
CA ILE A 363 8.75 10.67 3.64
C ILE A 363 7.93 11.62 4.52
N VAL A 364 8.54 12.66 5.10
CA VAL A 364 7.81 13.69 5.84
C VAL A 364 6.81 14.40 4.91
N GLN A 365 7.22 14.78 3.70
CA GLN A 365 6.33 15.37 2.70
C GLN A 365 5.19 14.40 2.34
N CYS A 366 5.52 13.13 2.09
CA CYS A 366 4.55 12.08 1.77
C CYS A 366 3.49 11.96 2.86
N LEU A 367 3.89 11.79 4.12
CA LEU A 367 2.96 11.62 5.22
C LEU A 367 2.07 12.87 5.42
N VAL A 368 2.63 14.06 5.25
CA VAL A 368 1.86 15.33 5.33
C VAL A 368 0.85 15.46 4.19
N VAL A 369 1.22 15.08 2.97
CA VAL A 369 0.36 15.08 1.77
C VAL A 369 -0.85 14.16 1.97
N PHE A 370 -0.61 12.94 2.47
CA PHE A 370 -1.65 11.96 2.77
C PHE A 370 -2.49 12.27 4.02
N GLY A 371 -2.20 13.39 4.71
CA GLY A 371 -3.04 13.91 5.78
C GLY A 371 -2.69 13.41 7.19
N ALA A 372 -1.43 13.04 7.44
CA ALA A 372 -0.97 12.73 8.80
C ALA A 372 -1.25 13.88 9.78
N ASP A 373 -1.70 13.58 10.99
CA ASP A 373 -1.88 14.59 12.03
C ASP A 373 -0.53 15.05 12.58
N PHE A 374 -0.04 16.14 12.02
CA PHE A 374 1.20 16.80 12.43
C PHE A 374 1.11 17.57 13.76
N ASN A 375 -0.05 17.57 14.44
CA ASN A 375 -0.22 18.11 15.79
C ASN A 375 -0.42 17.04 16.87
N LYS A 376 -0.50 15.76 16.50
CA LYS A 376 -0.68 14.65 17.44
C LYS A 376 0.56 14.50 18.34
N PRO A 377 0.43 14.52 19.67
CA PRO A 377 1.56 14.28 20.57
C PRO A 377 1.79 12.79 20.79
N ASN A 378 3.06 12.40 21.00
CA ASN A 378 3.42 11.06 21.48
C ASN A 378 3.24 10.92 23.01
N LYS A 379 3.64 9.78 23.60
CA LYS A 379 3.52 9.56 25.06
C LYS A 379 4.35 10.54 25.91
N ASP A 380 5.40 11.15 25.34
CA ASP A 380 6.18 12.21 25.98
C ASP A 380 5.53 13.61 25.85
N GLY A 381 4.37 13.73 25.21
CA GLY A 381 3.73 15.02 24.91
C GLY A 381 4.39 15.80 23.76
N LYS A 382 5.32 15.19 23.01
CA LYS A 382 6.04 15.83 21.91
C LYS A 382 5.26 15.64 20.60
N THR A 383 5.00 16.72 19.89
CA THR A 383 4.50 16.68 18.51
C THR A 383 5.65 16.54 17.51
N PRO A 384 5.42 16.21 16.23
CA PRO A 384 6.48 16.14 15.22
C PRO A 384 7.33 17.42 15.16
N ARG A 385 6.72 18.60 15.33
CA ARG A 385 7.43 19.89 15.38
C ARG A 385 8.40 20.02 16.57
N HIS A 386 8.16 19.31 17.67
CA HIS A 386 9.07 19.28 18.83
C HIS A 386 10.33 18.45 18.57
N LEU A 387 10.27 17.48 17.65
CA LEU A 387 11.37 16.57 17.35
C LEU A 387 12.39 17.17 16.37
N VAL A 388 12.04 18.27 15.70
CA VAL A 388 12.98 18.99 14.82
C VAL A 388 14.09 19.62 15.67
N GLY A 389 15.35 19.45 15.24
CA GLY A 389 16.56 19.82 15.97
C GLY A 389 16.60 21.26 16.52
N LYS A 390 17.48 21.48 17.50
CA LYS A 390 17.60 22.75 18.24
C LYS A 390 18.39 23.84 17.51
N ASP A 391 19.17 23.49 16.49
CA ASP A 391 20.24 24.35 15.97
C ASP A 391 20.06 24.65 14.47
N ASP A 392 20.32 25.91 14.08
CA ASP A 392 20.17 26.47 12.73
C ASP A 392 21.16 25.91 11.68
N SER A 393 21.99 24.92 12.03
CA SER A 393 23.08 24.39 11.18
C SER A 393 22.68 23.19 10.31
N GLY A 394 21.48 22.63 10.47
CA GLY A 394 21.03 21.46 9.72
C GLY A 394 20.04 21.82 8.62
N SER A 395 20.51 21.97 7.36
CA SER A 395 19.64 22.25 6.19
C SER A 395 18.39 21.35 6.13
N LYS A 396 18.54 20.05 6.49
CA LYS A 396 17.41 19.12 6.54
C LYS A 396 16.37 19.44 7.63
N ASP A 397 16.81 19.82 8.84
CA ASP A 397 15.91 20.17 9.93
C ASP A 397 15.15 21.46 9.61
N SER A 398 15.83 22.44 9.01
CA SER A 398 15.23 23.68 8.50
C SER A 398 14.17 23.41 7.43
N MET A 399 14.42 22.49 6.50
CA MET A 399 13.45 22.10 5.47
C MET A 399 12.25 21.37 6.07
N ILE A 400 12.47 20.43 7.01
CA ILE A 400 11.38 19.73 7.71
C ILE A 400 10.52 20.71 8.51
N LEU A 401 11.14 21.66 9.20
CA LEU A 401 10.41 22.72 9.92
C LEU A 401 9.56 23.56 8.98
N TYR A 402 10.12 23.91 7.81
CA TYR A 402 9.40 24.64 6.77
C TYR A 402 8.22 23.85 6.21
N ILE A 403 8.41 22.57 5.89
CA ILE A 403 7.36 21.65 5.42
C ILE A 403 6.20 21.60 6.42
N LEU A 404 6.48 21.43 7.72
CA LEU A 404 5.46 21.40 8.75
C LEU A 404 4.80 22.77 8.94
N HIS A 405 5.56 23.86 8.87
CA HIS A 405 5.03 25.22 8.98
C HIS A 405 4.10 25.58 7.82
N SER A 406 4.49 25.26 6.58
CA SER A 406 3.78 25.67 5.36
C SER A 406 2.38 25.07 5.26
N VAL A 407 2.14 23.95 5.94
CA VAL A 407 0.83 23.28 6.04
C VAL A 407 0.06 23.59 7.33
N GLY A 408 0.59 24.45 8.20
CA GLY A 408 -0.10 24.94 9.39
C GLY A 408 0.17 24.19 10.69
N ALA A 409 1.29 23.48 10.85
CA ALA A 409 1.66 22.87 12.12
C ALA A 409 1.79 23.91 13.25
N LYS A 410 1.06 23.68 14.34
CA LYS A 410 0.96 24.63 15.45
C LYS A 410 2.26 24.64 16.28
N ARG A 411 2.59 25.82 16.80
CA ARG A 411 3.62 25.98 17.84
C ARG A 411 3.08 25.52 19.19
N CYS A 412 3.97 25.22 20.12
CA CYS A 412 3.60 24.91 21.49
C CYS A 412 2.87 26.13 22.11
N PRO A 413 1.75 25.94 22.84
CA PRO A 413 1.03 27.06 23.46
C PRO A 413 1.71 27.64 24.71
N GLU A 414 2.58 26.87 25.37
CA GLU A 414 3.19 27.27 26.66
C GLU A 414 4.42 28.17 26.48
N LYS A 415 4.42 29.34 27.14
CA LYS A 415 5.53 30.33 27.09
C LYS A 415 6.77 29.95 27.92
N GLY A 416 6.90 28.71 28.40
CA GLY A 416 8.01 28.26 29.27
C GLY A 416 8.50 26.83 29.03
N SER A 417 8.01 26.13 28.00
CA SER A 417 8.44 24.79 27.67
C SER A 417 9.87 24.80 27.08
N LYS A 418 10.69 23.77 27.40
CA LYS A 418 12.04 23.58 26.84
C LYS A 418 11.97 23.12 25.37
N CYS A 419 11.22 23.83 24.53
CA CYS A 419 11.02 23.51 23.12
C CYS A 419 12.13 24.11 22.24
N PRO A 420 12.46 23.49 21.10
CA PRO A 420 13.39 24.06 20.13
C PRO A 420 12.85 25.40 19.57
N PRO A 421 13.71 26.29 19.04
CA PRO A 421 13.31 27.62 18.52
C PRO A 421 12.17 27.56 17.50
N GLY A 422 12.15 26.51 16.67
CA GLY A 422 11.10 26.24 15.69
C GLY A 422 9.72 25.95 16.28
N CYS A 423 9.64 25.49 17.53
CA CYS A 423 8.40 25.04 18.18
C CYS A 423 7.96 25.94 19.35
N ALA A 424 8.87 26.72 19.94
CA ALA A 424 8.57 27.62 21.05
C ALA A 424 7.41 28.59 20.73
N ALA A 425 6.55 28.87 21.72
CA ALA A 425 5.34 29.68 21.59
C ALA A 425 5.59 31.08 21.01
N GLY A 426 6.70 31.72 21.41
CA GLY A 426 7.13 33.04 20.93
C GLY A 426 8.20 33.01 19.85
N GLY A 427 8.56 31.84 19.32
CA GLY A 427 9.61 31.72 18.30
C GLY A 427 9.15 32.27 16.94
N THR A 428 10.09 32.81 16.16
CA THR A 428 9.85 33.35 14.80
C THR A 428 10.44 32.46 13.70
N TYR A 429 11.38 31.58 14.03
CA TYR A 429 12.03 30.71 13.07
C TYR A 429 11.09 29.60 12.59
N ASN A 430 10.84 29.55 11.28
CA ASN A 430 9.92 28.60 10.64
C ASN A 430 10.62 27.66 9.64
N GLY A 431 11.95 27.59 9.66
CA GLY A 431 12.72 26.92 8.63
C GLY A 431 13.06 27.85 7.47
N ILE A 432 13.78 27.31 6.49
CA ILE A 432 14.22 28.04 5.29
C ILE A 432 13.39 27.50 4.10
N PRO A 433 12.64 28.36 3.38
CA PRO A 433 11.91 27.93 2.20
C PRO A 433 12.86 27.49 1.07
N PRO A 434 12.43 26.58 0.18
CA PRO A 434 13.18 26.28 -1.04
C PRO A 434 13.26 27.53 -1.93
N ALA A 435 14.25 27.56 -2.82
CA ALA A 435 14.38 28.63 -3.80
C ALA A 435 13.12 28.73 -4.67
N GLN A 436 12.65 29.95 -4.91
CA GLN A 436 11.49 30.16 -5.78
C GLN A 436 11.91 29.98 -7.26
N PRO A 437 11.12 29.25 -8.06
CA PRO A 437 11.36 29.12 -9.49
C PRO A 437 11.09 30.45 -10.20
N GLU A 438 11.76 30.67 -11.33
CA GLU A 438 11.56 31.86 -12.16
C GLU A 438 10.15 31.88 -12.78
N THR A 439 9.46 33.02 -12.67
CA THR A 439 8.09 33.23 -13.16
C THR A 439 8.02 34.28 -14.25
N THR A 440 7.04 34.20 -15.14
CA THR A 440 6.86 35.18 -16.22
C THR A 440 6.30 36.53 -15.68
N GLU A 441 7.18 37.50 -15.39
CA GLU A 441 6.87 38.76 -14.68
C GLU A 441 5.80 39.67 -15.33
N GLN A 442 5.51 39.54 -16.63
CA GLN A 442 4.96 40.66 -17.40
C GLN A 442 3.46 40.94 -17.24
N ARG A 443 2.66 40.08 -16.57
CA ARG A 443 1.19 40.20 -16.58
C ARG A 443 0.47 40.20 -15.26
N GLU A 444 1.08 39.70 -14.19
CA GLU A 444 0.55 39.89 -12.84
C GLU A 444 0.40 41.38 -12.52
N HIS A 445 1.34 42.21 -13.00
CA HIS A 445 1.28 43.67 -12.87
C HIS A 445 0.02 44.27 -13.53
N ILE A 446 -0.36 43.81 -14.73
CA ILE A 446 -1.56 44.27 -15.43
C ILE A 446 -2.82 43.84 -14.67
N GLN A 447 -2.86 42.60 -14.18
CA GLN A 447 -4.00 42.08 -13.41
C GLN A 447 -4.17 42.81 -12.07
N GLN A 448 -3.08 43.09 -11.35
CA GLN A 448 -3.10 43.88 -10.11
C GLN A 448 -3.58 45.32 -10.36
N VAL A 449 -3.21 45.93 -11.49
CA VAL A 449 -3.69 47.26 -11.89
C VAL A 449 -5.17 47.22 -12.27
N LEU A 450 -5.63 46.23 -13.05
CA LEU A 450 -7.03 46.09 -13.45
C LEU A 450 -7.97 45.80 -12.27
N ALA A 451 -7.54 45.00 -11.29
CA ALA A 451 -8.29 44.74 -10.06
C ALA A 451 -8.50 46.02 -9.21
N ARG A 452 -7.56 46.97 -9.25
CA ARG A 452 -7.71 48.29 -8.62
C ARG A 452 -8.70 49.20 -9.36
N THR A 453 -9.00 48.90 -10.63
CA THR A 453 -9.91 49.71 -11.47
C THR A 453 -11.35 49.21 -11.38
N THR A 454 -11.56 47.90 -11.34
CA THR A 454 -12.90 47.28 -11.22
C THR A 454 -13.57 47.56 -9.87
N THR A 455 -12.81 47.73 -8.80
CA THR A 455 -13.30 48.15 -7.46
C THR A 455 -13.94 49.54 -7.44
N LYS A 456 -13.69 50.40 -8.45
CA LYS A 456 -14.33 51.71 -8.56
C LYS A 456 -15.65 51.71 -9.34
N SER A 457 -15.91 50.73 -10.20
CA SER A 457 -17.04 50.77 -11.16
C SER A 457 -18.32 50.08 -10.69
N HIS A 458 -18.27 49.23 -9.65
CA HIS A 458 -19.44 48.50 -9.13
C HIS A 458 -19.85 48.95 -7.72
N ARG A 459 -20.05 50.26 -7.51
CA ARG A 459 -20.59 50.79 -6.23
C ARG A 459 -22.11 50.60 -6.04
N ASN A 460 -22.84 50.12 -7.05
CA ASN A 460 -24.31 50.02 -7.00
C ASN A 460 -24.83 48.58 -7.19
N SER A 461 -24.28 47.60 -6.48
CA SER A 461 -25.02 46.41 -6.01
C SER A 461 -24.09 45.51 -5.19
N VAL A 462 -24.30 45.50 -3.88
CA VAL A 462 -23.63 44.69 -2.83
C VAL A 462 -22.20 45.16 -2.45
N PRO A 463 -21.88 45.37 -1.14
CA PRO A 463 -20.64 46.04 -0.73
C PRO A 463 -19.47 45.06 -0.61
N SER A 464 -18.37 45.27 -1.35
CA SER A 464 -17.08 44.65 -1.03
C SER A 464 -16.17 45.63 -0.27
N LEU A 465 -15.92 45.29 0.99
CA LEU A 465 -14.96 45.94 1.88
C LEU A 465 -13.57 45.37 1.61
N ILE A 466 -12.81 46.04 0.73
CA ILE A 466 -11.35 45.84 0.64
C ILE A 466 -10.68 47.19 0.90
N SER A 467 -10.26 47.39 2.15
CA SER A 467 -9.28 48.40 2.58
C SER A 467 -8.61 47.80 3.82
N ASN A 468 -7.30 47.55 3.87
CA ASN A 468 -6.25 48.56 3.98
C ASN A 468 -4.87 47.90 3.79
N THR A 469 -3.84 48.77 3.69
CA THR A 469 -2.38 48.52 3.61
C THR A 469 -1.94 48.21 2.17
N ILE A 470 -1.20 49.04 1.42
CA ILE A 470 -0.04 49.90 1.74
C ILE A 470 -0.06 51.11 0.77
N ARG A 471 0.28 52.30 1.27
CA ARG A 471 0.40 53.56 0.49
C ARG A 471 1.79 54.16 0.75
N ALA A 472 2.43 54.64 -0.32
CA ALA A 472 3.77 55.26 -0.47
C ALA A 472 4.67 54.33 -1.29
N THR A 473 5.27 54.69 -2.43
CA THR A 473 5.62 55.99 -3.05
C THR A 473 6.02 55.68 -4.51
N ILE A 474 5.52 56.41 -5.51
CA ILE A 474 6.04 56.37 -6.89
C ILE A 474 6.09 57.82 -7.41
N PRO A 475 7.26 58.34 -7.86
CA PRO A 475 7.33 59.53 -8.71
C PRO A 475 7.01 59.16 -10.16
N GLU A 476 6.26 60.04 -10.82
CA GLU A 476 5.95 60.00 -12.25
C GLU A 476 7.18 60.25 -13.13
N GLU A 477 6.98 59.92 -14.42
CA GLU A 477 7.76 60.25 -15.62
C GLU A 477 8.85 59.27 -16.07
N ARG A 478 8.58 58.61 -17.21
CA ARG A 478 9.55 58.46 -18.31
C ARG A 478 8.89 58.18 -19.66
N GLU A 479 9.50 58.78 -20.68
CA GLU A 479 9.07 58.97 -22.06
C GLU A 479 8.90 57.67 -22.86
N ARG A 480 8.01 57.70 -23.87
CA ARG A 480 7.84 56.64 -24.87
C ARG A 480 8.90 56.74 -25.97
N PRO A 481 9.60 55.66 -26.37
CA PRO A 481 10.38 55.66 -27.59
C PRO A 481 9.52 55.31 -28.82
N GLU A 482 9.90 55.89 -29.96
CA GLU A 482 9.25 55.80 -31.26
C GLU A 482 9.23 54.38 -31.86
N VAL A 483 8.13 54.08 -32.55
CA VAL A 483 7.92 52.84 -33.31
C VAL A 483 8.61 52.95 -34.67
N LYS A 484 9.63 52.11 -34.93
CA LYS A 484 10.14 51.89 -36.29
C LYS A 484 9.28 50.88 -37.02
N THR A 485 8.64 51.30 -38.10
CA THR A 485 7.99 50.44 -39.09
C THR A 485 9.04 49.64 -39.86
N VAL A 486 8.94 48.31 -39.80
CA VAL A 486 9.74 47.40 -40.62
C VAL A 486 9.05 47.23 -41.97
N ASP A 487 9.78 47.50 -43.04
CA ASP A 487 9.36 47.35 -44.44
C ASP A 487 9.25 45.85 -44.80
N VAL A 488 8.08 45.43 -45.30
CA VAL A 488 7.74 44.02 -45.58
C VAL A 488 7.69 43.74 -47.08
N SER A 489 8.58 44.34 -47.86
CA SER A 489 8.55 44.31 -49.33
C SER A 489 9.53 43.31 -49.98
N GLN A 490 9.77 42.14 -49.37
CA GLN A 490 10.40 41.01 -50.09
C GLN A 490 9.70 39.68 -49.84
N GLU A 491 8.63 39.42 -50.58
CA GLU A 491 8.12 38.07 -50.79
C GLU A 491 9.02 37.30 -51.78
N ARG A 492 9.78 36.33 -51.28
CA ARG A 492 10.29 35.22 -52.11
C ARG A 492 9.46 33.98 -51.83
N LYS A 493 8.79 33.49 -52.88
CA LYS A 493 8.04 32.23 -52.90
C LYS A 493 8.97 31.05 -52.55
N GLY A 494 8.87 30.57 -51.32
CA GLY A 494 9.39 29.27 -50.89
C GLY A 494 8.25 28.45 -50.30
N ALA A 495 8.24 27.13 -50.54
CA ALA A 495 7.30 26.20 -49.91
C ALA A 495 7.26 26.44 -48.40
N SER A 496 6.07 26.51 -47.80
CA SER A 496 5.93 27.04 -46.45
C SER A 496 6.60 26.11 -45.43
N MET A 497 7.19 26.69 -44.38
CA MET A 497 7.70 25.95 -43.23
C MET A 497 6.63 25.02 -42.63
N MET A 498 5.35 25.39 -42.76
CA MET A 498 4.21 24.57 -42.37
C MET A 498 4.07 23.32 -43.24
N ASP A 499 4.36 23.39 -44.54
CA ASP A 499 4.31 22.20 -45.43
C ASP A 499 5.40 21.19 -45.06
N ALA A 500 6.59 21.65 -44.66
CA ALA A 500 7.67 20.79 -44.17
C ALA A 500 7.33 20.14 -42.81
N LEU A 501 6.78 20.92 -41.86
CA LEU A 501 6.30 20.41 -40.56
C LEU A 501 5.14 19.41 -40.73
N LEU A 502 4.19 19.70 -41.62
CA LEU A 502 3.09 18.80 -41.98
C LEU A 502 3.62 17.50 -42.59
N SER A 503 4.64 17.57 -43.47
CA SER A 503 5.26 16.37 -44.06
C SER A 503 5.97 15.48 -43.02
N MET A 504 6.54 16.05 -41.95
CA MET A 504 7.14 15.28 -40.85
C MET A 504 6.09 14.61 -39.95
N PHE A 505 4.95 15.26 -39.73
CA PHE A 505 3.82 14.67 -39.01
C PHE A 505 3.11 13.59 -39.84
N MET A 506 3.01 13.75 -41.16
CA MET A 506 2.35 12.80 -42.05
C MET A 506 3.26 11.63 -42.49
N SER A 507 4.59 11.81 -42.55
CA SER A 507 5.52 10.73 -42.93
C SER A 507 5.63 9.60 -41.90
N LYS A 508 5.24 9.81 -40.63
CA LYS A 508 5.08 8.72 -39.65
C LYS A 508 3.74 7.98 -39.76
N VAL A 509 2.79 8.50 -40.54
CA VAL A 509 1.51 7.84 -40.86
C VAL A 509 1.60 7.13 -42.23
N GLU A 510 2.37 7.65 -43.19
CA GLU A 510 2.51 7.07 -44.54
C GLU A 510 3.51 5.90 -44.67
N ALA A 511 4.35 5.65 -43.65
CA ALA A 511 5.22 4.46 -43.62
C ALA A 511 4.43 3.13 -43.46
N ALA A 512 3.11 3.20 -43.26
CA ALA A 512 2.20 2.05 -43.19
C ALA A 512 1.48 1.74 -44.52
N SER A 513 1.74 2.49 -45.60
CA SER A 513 1.00 2.28 -46.86
C SER A 513 1.84 2.60 -48.10
N LYS A 514 2.59 1.62 -48.63
CA LYS A 514 2.73 1.37 -50.08
C LYS A 514 3.52 0.09 -50.40
N PRO A 515 3.18 -0.64 -51.47
CA PRO A 515 3.78 -1.92 -51.85
C PRO A 515 4.97 -1.75 -52.80
N THR A 516 5.98 -2.62 -52.70
CA THR A 516 7.06 -2.75 -53.69
C THR A 516 7.12 -4.18 -54.26
N SER A 517 7.05 -4.27 -55.59
CA SER A 517 7.25 -5.46 -56.41
C SER A 517 8.74 -5.68 -56.76
N PRO A 518 9.15 -6.86 -57.28
CA PRO A 518 10.41 -7.50 -56.90
C PRO A 518 11.52 -7.43 -57.95
N THR A 519 12.78 -7.58 -57.49
CA THR A 519 13.86 -8.16 -58.30
C THR A 519 14.78 -9.04 -57.46
N SER A 520 15.17 -10.13 -58.12
CA SER A 520 15.81 -11.37 -57.67
C SER A 520 17.26 -11.27 -57.19
N THR A 521 17.65 -12.12 -56.24
CA THR A 521 18.65 -13.20 -56.43
C THR A 521 18.74 -14.13 -55.21
N SER A 522 19.11 -15.38 -55.48
CA SER A 522 18.89 -16.63 -54.74
C SER A 522 19.94 -16.97 -53.66
N SER A 523 19.52 -17.59 -52.55
CA SER A 523 20.00 -18.92 -52.09
C SER A 523 19.37 -19.39 -50.75
N SER A 524 18.54 -20.45 -50.85
CA SER A 524 18.39 -21.66 -50.01
C SER A 524 18.91 -21.64 -48.53
N LEU A 525 18.24 -22.14 -47.47
CA LEU A 525 17.25 -23.22 -47.29
C LEU A 525 16.49 -23.08 -45.93
N LYS A 526 15.18 -23.39 -46.01
CA LYS A 526 14.31 -24.17 -45.08
C LYS A 526 14.02 -23.73 -43.64
N GLY A 527 12.73 -23.43 -43.41
CA GLY A 527 11.97 -23.97 -42.29
C GLY A 527 11.00 -23.00 -41.60
N GLY A 528 9.83 -22.71 -42.18
CA GLY A 528 8.79 -21.91 -41.53
C GLY A 528 7.43 -22.06 -42.23
N VAL A 529 6.44 -22.50 -41.46
CA VAL A 529 5.08 -22.86 -41.87
C VAL A 529 4.25 -21.58 -42.12
N ASN A 530 3.44 -21.61 -43.18
CA ASN A 530 2.48 -20.58 -43.57
C ASN A 530 1.41 -20.33 -42.49
N LEU A 531 1.22 -19.06 -42.11
CA LEU A 531 -0.06 -18.52 -41.62
C LEU A 531 -0.20 -17.09 -42.15
N LEU A 532 -0.66 -16.96 -43.40
CA LEU A 532 -1.32 -15.76 -43.90
C LEU A 532 -2.81 -15.95 -43.58
N GLY A 533 -3.26 -15.33 -42.50
CA GLY A 533 -4.66 -15.07 -42.19
C GLY A 533 -4.91 -13.58 -42.32
N ASP A 534 -6.05 -13.24 -42.90
CA ASP A 534 -6.46 -11.92 -43.39
C ASP A 534 -6.30 -10.77 -42.37
N PHE A 535 -5.91 -9.60 -42.89
CA PHE A 535 -5.99 -8.33 -42.18
C PHE A 535 -7.45 -7.91 -42.08
N ASP A 536 -8.10 -8.31 -40.99
CA ASP A 536 -9.37 -7.74 -40.57
C ASP A 536 -9.07 -6.46 -39.77
N VAL A 537 -9.42 -5.31 -40.34
CA VAL A 537 -9.56 -4.07 -39.57
C VAL A 537 -10.85 -4.27 -38.79
N GLY A 538 -10.73 -4.82 -37.58
CA GLY A 538 -11.84 -4.95 -36.67
C GLY A 538 -12.43 -3.56 -36.39
N ASP A 539 -13.52 -3.24 -37.07
CA ASP A 539 -14.53 -2.34 -36.58
C ASP A 539 -15.07 -2.98 -35.30
N GLU A 540 -14.54 -2.60 -34.13
CA GLU A 540 -15.37 -2.63 -32.93
C GLU A 540 -16.12 -1.29 -32.87
N PRO A 541 -17.37 -1.23 -33.36
CA PRO A 541 -18.24 -0.12 -33.02
C PRO A 541 -18.46 -0.13 -31.51
N MET A 542 -18.92 1.01 -30.98
CA MET A 542 -19.32 1.20 -29.58
C MET A 542 -20.39 0.20 -29.06
N LEU A 543 -20.77 -0.82 -29.84
CA LEU A 543 -21.86 -1.75 -29.62
C LEU A 543 -21.37 -3.17 -29.92
N THR A 544 -21.21 -3.99 -28.87
CA THR A 544 -21.69 -5.39 -28.76
C THR A 544 -21.08 -6.02 -27.51
N ASP A 545 -21.94 -6.27 -26.53
CA ASP A 545 -21.85 -7.41 -25.62
C ASP A 545 -23.28 -7.67 -25.16
N GLU A 546 -24.01 -8.52 -25.88
CA GLU A 546 -25.27 -9.06 -25.35
C GLU A 546 -24.95 -10.12 -24.30
N PRO A 547 -25.61 -10.11 -23.13
CA PRO A 547 -25.43 -11.15 -22.12
C PRO A 547 -26.04 -12.47 -22.60
N ALA A 548 -25.27 -13.55 -22.48
CA ALA A 548 -25.71 -14.91 -22.74
C ALA A 548 -27.02 -15.23 -22.00
N GLY A 549 -28.02 -15.70 -22.74
CA GLY A 549 -29.34 -16.05 -22.22
C GLY A 549 -29.27 -17.18 -21.17
N PRO A 550 -30.15 -17.18 -20.16
CA PRO A 550 -30.19 -18.25 -19.18
C PRO A 550 -30.85 -19.50 -19.78
N GLU A 551 -30.16 -20.63 -19.64
CA GLU A 551 -30.73 -21.95 -19.81
C GLU A 551 -31.97 -22.14 -18.92
N SER A 552 -33.02 -22.65 -19.54
CA SER A 552 -34.28 -23.02 -18.91
C SER A 552 -34.11 -24.11 -17.83
N PRO A 553 -34.73 -23.94 -16.65
CA PRO A 553 -35.25 -25.07 -15.90
C PRO A 553 -36.79 -25.07 -15.91
N LYS A 554 -37.29 -26.28 -16.05
CA LYS A 554 -38.69 -26.69 -16.16
C LYS A 554 -39.55 -26.17 -15.00
N THR A 555 -40.74 -25.69 -15.34
CA THR A 555 -41.87 -25.52 -14.42
C THR A 555 -42.28 -26.87 -13.79
N PRO A 556 -42.80 -26.82 -12.56
CA PRO A 556 -44.16 -27.32 -12.38
C PRO A 556 -45.04 -26.34 -11.59
N THR A 557 -46.19 -26.07 -12.22
CA THR A 557 -47.56 -25.95 -11.68
C THR A 557 -47.79 -25.43 -10.26
N ALA A 558 -48.62 -24.39 -10.23
CA ALA A 558 -49.28 -23.75 -9.10
C ALA A 558 -50.15 -24.70 -8.25
N GLU A 559 -50.26 -24.37 -6.96
CA GLU A 559 -51.49 -24.55 -6.19
C GLU A 559 -51.58 -23.47 -5.10
N CYS A 560 -52.68 -22.72 -5.12
CA CYS A 560 -53.10 -21.82 -4.05
C CYS A 560 -53.85 -22.62 -2.98
N ALA A 561 -53.51 -22.43 -1.71
CA ALA A 561 -54.39 -22.75 -0.59
C ALA A 561 -54.20 -21.74 0.54
N GLY A 562 -55.30 -21.07 0.90
CA GLY A 562 -55.36 -20.17 2.05
C GLY A 562 -55.32 -20.91 3.38
N GLY A 563 -54.91 -20.21 4.42
CA GLY A 563 -54.89 -20.72 5.78
C GLY A 563 -54.62 -19.62 6.79
N SER A 564 -55.70 -19.18 7.44
CA SER A 564 -55.74 -18.30 8.61
C SER A 564 -54.91 -18.80 9.79
N GLY A 565 -54.23 -17.89 10.51
CA GLY A 565 -53.62 -18.21 11.82
C GLY A 565 -53.05 -16.98 12.53
N GLN A 566 -53.67 -16.61 13.66
CA GLN A 566 -53.34 -15.48 14.54
C GLN A 566 -52.16 -15.75 15.50
N ARG A 567 -51.59 -14.64 16.03
CA ARG A 567 -50.78 -14.44 17.29
C ARG A 567 -49.29 -14.83 17.23
N THR A 568 -48.31 -14.14 17.83
CA THR A 568 -48.16 -12.91 18.66
C THR A 568 -46.64 -12.68 18.86
N ASP A 569 -46.23 -11.41 19.03
CA ASP A 569 -45.04 -10.90 19.78
C ASP A 569 -43.61 -11.26 19.28
N SER A 570 -42.58 -10.41 19.32
CA SER A 570 -42.40 -8.99 19.67
C SER A 570 -40.93 -8.63 19.33
N ARG A 571 -40.67 -7.56 18.57
CA ARG A 571 -39.35 -6.87 18.52
C ARG A 571 -39.58 -5.36 18.52
N PRO A 572 -38.74 -4.59 19.26
CA PRO A 572 -39.06 -3.22 19.62
C PRO A 572 -38.73 -2.22 18.50
N ARG A 573 -39.51 -1.14 18.55
CA ARG A 573 -39.55 0.05 17.69
C ARG A 573 -38.23 0.81 17.63
N SER A 574 -37.84 1.23 16.44
CA SER A 574 -37.26 2.55 16.22
C SER A 574 -38.16 3.31 15.22
N SER A 575 -38.43 4.56 15.54
CA SER A 575 -39.46 5.43 14.99
C SER A 575 -39.18 5.86 13.54
N CYS A 576 -40.16 5.63 12.67
CA CYS A 576 -40.33 6.29 11.39
C CYS A 576 -40.91 7.71 11.57
N GLU A 577 -40.66 8.52 10.53
CA GLU A 577 -41.39 9.69 9.99
C GLU A 577 -40.41 10.87 9.79
N ALA A 578 -40.25 11.46 8.60
CA ALA A 578 -41.30 11.76 7.63
C ALA A 578 -40.82 11.78 6.16
N GLY A 579 -41.70 11.26 5.29
CA GLY A 579 -42.10 11.88 4.01
C GLY A 579 -41.03 12.28 3.00
N ALA A 580 -40.68 11.34 2.11
CA ALA A 580 -40.05 11.65 0.83
C ALA A 580 -41.08 12.29 -0.13
N SER A 581 -41.20 13.63 -0.08
CA SER A 581 -41.68 14.42 -1.21
C SER A 581 -40.47 14.90 -2.01
N GLY A 582 -40.40 14.59 -3.30
CA GLY A 582 -39.27 14.90 -4.17
C GLY A 582 -38.87 16.38 -4.10
N GLU A 583 -37.66 16.64 -3.58
CA GLU A 583 -37.03 17.94 -3.66
C GLU A 583 -36.59 18.17 -5.11
N SER A 584 -37.15 19.21 -5.75
CA SER A 584 -36.61 19.70 -7.03
C SER A 584 -35.23 20.31 -6.74
N TYR A 585 -34.17 19.70 -7.25
CA TYR A 585 -32.83 20.30 -7.26
C TYR A 585 -32.83 21.54 -8.14
N ASN A 586 -33.21 22.70 -7.59
CA ASN A 586 -32.94 24.00 -8.20
C ASN A 586 -31.43 24.26 -8.07
N GLY A 587 -30.66 23.87 -9.08
CA GLY A 587 -29.21 24.09 -9.14
C GLY A 587 -28.87 25.58 -9.02
N ARG A 588 -27.70 25.88 -8.45
CA ARG A 588 -27.25 27.27 -8.25
C ARG A 588 -26.31 27.76 -9.34
N GLY A 589 -25.93 26.92 -10.30
CA GLY A 589 -25.05 27.28 -11.42
C GLY A 589 -23.56 27.29 -11.06
N ARG A 590 -23.15 26.47 -10.09
CA ARG A 590 -21.75 26.39 -9.63
C ARG A 590 -20.96 25.46 -10.55
N LEU A 591 -19.97 26.00 -11.26
CA LEU A 591 -19.17 25.28 -12.25
C LEU A 591 -17.74 25.03 -11.75
N LEU A 592 -17.30 23.77 -11.82
CA LEU A 592 -15.92 23.33 -11.65
C LEU A 592 -15.33 22.89 -12.99
N CYS A 593 -14.14 23.35 -13.31
CA CYS A 593 -13.38 23.00 -14.51
C CYS A 593 -12.01 22.44 -14.13
N LEU A 594 -11.70 21.24 -14.64
CA LEU A 594 -10.50 20.47 -14.33
C LEU A 594 -9.63 20.31 -15.59
N ASP A 595 -8.45 20.91 -15.58
CA ASP A 595 -7.54 20.89 -16.73
C ASP A 595 -6.93 19.49 -16.99
N GLY A 596 -6.51 19.24 -18.22
CA GLY A 596 -5.66 18.08 -18.55
C GLY A 596 -4.21 18.25 -18.12
N GLY A 597 -3.45 17.15 -18.09
CA GLY A 597 -2.03 17.20 -17.71
C GLY A 597 -1.35 15.89 -17.31
N GLY A 598 -1.88 14.72 -17.70
CA GLY A 598 -1.28 13.42 -17.39
C GLY A 598 -1.30 13.08 -15.89
N ILE A 599 -0.20 12.51 -15.38
CA ILE A 599 -0.06 12.14 -13.96
C ILE A 599 -0.15 13.34 -13.00
N ARG A 600 0.09 14.55 -13.50
CA ARG A 600 -0.07 15.80 -12.75
C ARG A 600 -1.52 16.08 -12.33
N GLY A 601 -2.50 15.29 -12.80
CA GLY A 601 -3.86 15.26 -12.24
C GLY A 601 -3.90 15.04 -10.71
N LEU A 602 -2.84 14.48 -10.13
CA LEU A 602 -2.59 14.45 -8.69
C LEU A 602 -2.68 15.83 -8.02
N VAL A 603 -2.26 16.90 -8.70
CA VAL A 603 -2.37 18.29 -8.21
C VAL A 603 -3.83 18.70 -8.05
N LEU A 604 -4.68 18.35 -9.02
CA LEU A 604 -6.12 18.61 -8.96
C LEU A 604 -6.76 17.87 -7.78
N ALA A 605 -6.42 16.59 -7.62
CA ALA A 605 -6.90 15.77 -6.51
C ALA A 605 -6.50 16.37 -5.15
N GLN A 606 -5.25 16.83 -5.01
CA GLN A 606 -4.80 17.49 -3.77
C GLN A 606 -5.54 18.80 -3.51
N MET A 607 -5.67 19.68 -4.51
CA MET A 607 -6.37 20.95 -4.32
C MET A 607 -7.84 20.76 -3.97
N LEU A 608 -8.52 19.82 -4.64
CA LEU A 608 -9.90 19.45 -4.32
C LEU A 608 -10.02 18.85 -2.92
N LEU A 609 -9.09 18.00 -2.50
CA LEU A 609 -9.06 17.46 -1.13
C LEU A 609 -8.94 18.59 -0.09
N GLU A 610 -8.11 19.62 -0.32
CA GLU A 610 -8.03 20.77 0.59
C GLU A 610 -9.33 21.59 0.60
N ILE A 611 -9.99 21.78 -0.55
CA ILE A 611 -11.30 22.46 -0.62
C ILE A 611 -12.36 21.66 0.15
N GLU A 612 -12.43 20.34 -0.07
CA GLU A 612 -13.36 19.43 0.61
C GLU A 612 -13.14 19.44 2.14
N ASN A 613 -11.88 19.38 2.58
CA ASN A 613 -11.50 19.43 3.99
C ASN A 613 -11.87 20.78 4.64
N LEU A 614 -11.73 21.91 3.94
CA LEU A 614 -12.12 23.21 4.47
C LEU A 614 -13.64 23.41 4.46
N ALA A 615 -14.31 22.90 3.43
CA ALA A 615 -15.76 23.01 3.29
C ALA A 615 -16.50 22.04 4.23
N GLN A 616 -15.88 20.93 4.63
CA GLN A 616 -16.54 19.81 5.33
C GLN A 616 -17.75 19.31 4.53
N THR A 617 -17.62 19.26 3.20
CA THR A 617 -18.70 18.89 2.27
C THR A 617 -18.05 18.27 1.03
N PRO A 618 -18.49 17.07 0.58
CA PRO A 618 -17.96 16.42 -0.61
C PRO A 618 -18.01 17.32 -1.85
N ILE A 619 -16.99 17.25 -2.70
CA ILE A 619 -16.89 18.07 -3.93
C ILE A 619 -18.15 17.96 -4.80
N VAL A 620 -18.70 16.75 -4.94
CA VAL A 620 -19.90 16.50 -5.75
C VAL A 620 -21.14 17.28 -5.28
N HIS A 621 -21.19 17.72 -4.02
CA HIS A 621 -22.30 18.51 -3.48
C HIS A 621 -22.04 20.03 -3.50
N LEU A 622 -20.78 20.43 -3.72
CA LEU A 622 -20.38 21.82 -3.82
C LEU A 622 -20.62 22.40 -5.23
N PHE A 623 -20.63 21.55 -6.25
CA PHE A 623 -20.73 21.96 -7.66
C PHE A 623 -21.91 21.31 -8.36
N ASP A 624 -22.62 22.09 -9.17
CA ASP A 624 -23.73 21.59 -10.00
C ASP A 624 -23.22 21.02 -11.32
N TRP A 625 -22.10 21.58 -11.81
CA TRP A 625 -21.44 21.23 -13.06
C TRP A 625 -19.97 20.92 -12.84
N ILE A 626 -19.49 19.83 -13.43
CA ILE A 626 -18.06 19.50 -13.48
C ILE A 626 -17.65 19.21 -14.92
N ALA A 627 -16.70 20.01 -15.43
CA ALA A 627 -16.09 19.81 -16.72
C ALA A 627 -14.63 19.36 -16.56
N GLY A 628 -14.18 18.43 -17.41
CA GLY A 628 -12.83 17.89 -17.32
C GLY A 628 -12.23 17.50 -18.66
N THR A 629 -10.90 17.63 -18.75
CA THR A 629 -10.12 17.21 -19.92
C THR A 629 -9.02 16.25 -19.51
N SER A 630 -8.80 15.19 -20.30
CA SER A 630 -7.75 14.21 -20.05
C SER A 630 -7.84 13.67 -18.61
N THR A 631 -6.76 13.77 -17.84
CA THR A 631 -6.74 13.46 -16.42
C THR A 631 -7.86 14.16 -15.62
N GLY A 632 -8.14 15.45 -15.85
CA GLY A 632 -9.25 16.14 -15.20
C GLY A 632 -10.63 15.56 -15.56
N GLY A 633 -10.76 14.99 -16.77
CA GLY A 633 -11.93 14.24 -17.20
C GLY A 633 -12.09 12.91 -16.46
N ILE A 634 -11.01 12.15 -16.32
CA ILE A 634 -10.99 10.89 -15.53
C ILE A 634 -11.38 11.19 -14.07
N LEU A 635 -10.84 12.26 -13.48
CA LEU A 635 -11.16 12.69 -12.12
C LEU A 635 -12.63 13.14 -11.97
N ALA A 636 -13.17 13.86 -12.95
CA ALA A 636 -14.58 14.27 -12.98
C ALA A 636 -15.53 13.06 -13.04
N LEU A 637 -15.21 12.05 -13.85
CA LEU A 637 -15.97 10.81 -13.94
C LEU A 637 -15.88 10.01 -12.64
N ALA A 638 -14.70 9.90 -12.04
CA ALA A 638 -14.52 9.22 -10.76
C ALA A 638 -15.36 9.86 -9.64
N LEU A 639 -15.39 11.21 -9.59
CA LEU A 639 -16.27 11.97 -8.69
C LEU A 639 -17.75 11.65 -8.94
N GLY A 640 -18.20 11.68 -10.20
CA GLY A 640 -19.58 11.35 -10.57
C GLY A 640 -19.98 9.92 -10.22
N CYS A 641 -19.05 8.97 -10.27
CA CYS A 641 -19.26 7.59 -9.82
C CYS A 641 -19.20 7.43 -8.29
N GLY A 642 -19.11 8.53 -7.52
CA GLY A 642 -19.17 8.52 -6.06
C GLY A 642 -17.84 8.20 -5.36
N LYS A 643 -16.70 8.32 -6.04
CA LYS A 643 -15.38 8.14 -5.40
C LYS A 643 -15.03 9.35 -4.53
N THR A 644 -14.44 9.08 -3.37
CA THR A 644 -13.88 10.11 -2.49
C THR A 644 -12.58 10.68 -3.05
N MET A 645 -12.17 11.89 -2.63
CA MET A 645 -10.91 12.49 -3.07
C MET A 645 -9.67 11.66 -2.70
N LYS A 646 -9.70 11.00 -1.53
CA LYS A 646 -8.65 10.04 -1.14
C LYS A 646 -8.57 8.88 -2.13
N GLN A 647 -9.69 8.27 -2.48
CA GLN A 647 -9.74 7.17 -3.46
C GLN A 647 -9.25 7.61 -4.85
N CYS A 648 -9.60 8.83 -5.28
CA CYS A 648 -9.10 9.38 -6.54
C CYS A 648 -7.58 9.59 -6.53
N MET A 649 -7.00 10.10 -5.43
CA MET A 649 -5.55 10.22 -5.30
C MET A 649 -4.86 8.85 -5.34
N CYS A 650 -5.38 7.87 -4.59
CA CYS A 650 -4.86 6.49 -4.60
C CYS A 650 -5.03 5.81 -5.98
N LEU A 651 -6.06 6.17 -6.76
CA LEU A 651 -6.22 5.71 -8.13
C LEU A 651 -5.04 6.15 -9.00
N TYR A 652 -4.70 7.44 -9.02
CA TYR A 652 -3.57 7.93 -9.82
C TYR A 652 -2.23 7.31 -9.41
N LEU A 653 -1.99 7.19 -8.11
CA LEU A 653 -0.74 6.61 -7.59
C LEU A 653 -0.58 5.12 -7.91
N ARG A 654 -1.67 4.37 -8.06
CA ARG A 654 -1.63 2.98 -8.55
C ARG A 654 -1.56 2.91 -10.07
N MET A 655 -2.34 3.74 -10.75
CA MET A 655 -2.45 3.75 -12.21
C MET A 655 -1.12 4.10 -12.87
N LYS A 656 -0.29 4.99 -12.29
CA LYS A 656 1.00 5.37 -12.91
C LYS A 656 1.93 4.18 -13.18
N ASP A 657 1.87 3.16 -12.31
CA ASP A 657 2.76 2.01 -12.39
C ASP A 657 2.23 0.90 -13.28
N GLN A 658 0.94 0.95 -13.61
CA GLN A 658 0.25 -0.01 -14.49
C GLN A 658 0.10 0.55 -15.91
N ALA A 659 -0.24 1.84 -16.04
CA ALA A 659 -0.52 2.49 -17.32
C ALA A 659 0.74 2.87 -18.10
N PHE A 660 1.85 3.16 -17.43
CA PHE A 660 3.08 3.60 -18.10
C PHE A 660 4.14 2.49 -18.15
N VAL A 661 3.77 1.27 -18.56
CA VAL A 661 4.72 0.15 -18.65
C VAL A 661 5.17 -0.09 -20.09
N GLY A 662 6.47 -0.19 -20.32
CA GLY A 662 7.06 -0.40 -21.65
C GLY A 662 7.47 0.89 -22.36
N SER A 663 7.51 0.85 -23.70
CA SER A 663 7.87 1.97 -24.57
C SER A 663 6.65 2.71 -25.12
N ARG A 664 6.77 4.02 -25.33
CA ARG A 664 5.72 4.82 -25.96
C ARG A 664 5.50 4.43 -27.44
N PRO A 665 4.24 4.45 -27.95
CA PRO A 665 3.01 4.60 -27.18
C PRO A 665 2.74 3.36 -26.31
N TYR A 666 2.29 3.57 -25.07
CA TYR A 666 2.04 2.51 -24.10
C TYR A 666 0.86 1.62 -24.51
N PRO A 667 0.91 0.31 -24.22
CA PRO A 667 -0.26 -0.57 -24.29
C PRO A 667 -1.38 -0.06 -23.39
N SER A 668 -2.63 -0.10 -23.86
CA SER A 668 -3.77 0.43 -23.09
C SER A 668 -4.51 -0.60 -22.23
N ASP A 669 -4.20 -1.89 -22.37
CA ASP A 669 -4.93 -2.97 -21.70
C ASP A 669 -4.99 -2.80 -20.17
N GLN A 670 -3.85 -2.46 -19.56
CA GLN A 670 -3.79 -2.24 -18.10
C GLN A 670 -4.53 -0.97 -17.68
N LEU A 671 -4.40 0.12 -18.44
CA LEU A 671 -5.14 1.35 -18.17
C LEU A 671 -6.65 1.10 -18.25
N GLU A 672 -7.11 0.37 -19.27
CA GLU A 672 -8.51 0.03 -19.47
C GLU A 672 -9.05 -0.87 -18.36
N THR A 673 -8.25 -1.86 -17.92
CA THR A 673 -8.59 -2.71 -16.77
C THR A 673 -8.81 -1.87 -15.51
N VAL A 674 -7.89 -0.96 -15.21
CA VAL A 674 -8.01 -0.04 -14.06
C VAL A 674 -9.24 0.85 -14.18
N LEU A 675 -9.51 1.41 -15.36
CA LEU A 675 -10.69 2.26 -15.58
C LEU A 675 -11.99 1.47 -15.40
N LYS A 676 -12.08 0.23 -15.90
CA LYS A 676 -13.23 -0.66 -15.70
C LYS A 676 -13.44 -0.98 -14.22
N GLU A 677 -12.41 -1.39 -13.50
CA GLU A 677 -12.49 -1.71 -12.08
C GLU A 677 -12.92 -0.51 -11.23
N GLN A 678 -12.45 0.69 -11.59
CA GLN A 678 -12.66 1.87 -10.75
C GLN A 678 -13.91 2.64 -11.11
N LEU A 679 -14.30 2.70 -12.38
CA LEU A 679 -15.46 3.46 -12.84
C LEU A 679 -16.69 2.58 -13.10
N GLY A 680 -16.52 1.25 -13.10
CA GLY A 680 -17.55 0.27 -13.42
C GLY A 680 -17.49 -0.16 -14.89
N GLU A 681 -17.44 -1.47 -15.13
CA GLU A 681 -17.35 -2.03 -16.49
C GLU A 681 -18.61 -1.76 -17.33
N PHE A 682 -19.77 -1.81 -16.69
CA PHE A 682 -21.09 -1.65 -17.33
C PHE A 682 -21.78 -0.33 -16.99
N THR A 683 -21.13 0.55 -16.23
CA THR A 683 -21.72 1.84 -15.83
C THR A 683 -21.77 2.77 -17.03
N VAL A 684 -22.95 3.33 -17.31
CA VAL A 684 -23.17 4.27 -18.42
C VAL A 684 -23.22 5.71 -17.93
N MET A 685 -22.97 6.68 -18.82
CA MET A 685 -22.94 8.10 -18.48
C MET A 685 -24.25 8.57 -17.84
N SER A 686 -25.40 8.07 -18.31
CA SER A 686 -26.72 8.43 -17.76
C SER A 686 -27.00 7.87 -16.36
N ASP A 687 -26.21 6.91 -15.86
CA ASP A 687 -26.34 6.41 -14.47
C ASP A 687 -25.95 7.48 -13.46
N ILE A 688 -25.01 8.36 -13.84
CA ILE A 688 -24.58 9.49 -13.03
C ILE A 688 -25.68 10.57 -13.08
N LYS A 689 -26.42 10.74 -11.99
CA LYS A 689 -27.52 11.74 -11.93
C LYS A 689 -27.04 13.13 -11.52
N HIS A 690 -25.99 13.21 -10.72
CA HIS A 690 -25.42 14.45 -10.23
C HIS A 690 -23.94 14.23 -9.90
N PRO A 691 -23.04 15.20 -10.18
CA PRO A 691 -23.29 16.47 -10.87
C PRO A 691 -23.48 16.30 -12.38
N ARG A 692 -23.82 17.38 -13.10
CA ARG A 692 -23.78 17.37 -14.56
C ARG A 692 -22.33 17.38 -15.04
N LEU A 693 -21.95 16.38 -15.82
CA LEU A 693 -20.58 16.11 -16.25
C LEU A 693 -20.36 16.45 -17.72
N MET A 694 -19.18 17.01 -18.02
CA MET A 694 -18.77 17.42 -19.35
C MET A 694 -17.33 16.99 -19.57
N VAL A 695 -17.11 15.89 -20.29
CA VAL A 695 -15.76 15.36 -20.51
C VAL A 695 -15.37 15.51 -21.96
N THR A 696 -14.24 16.17 -22.21
CA THR A 696 -13.79 16.51 -23.56
C THR A 696 -13.12 15.32 -24.27
N GLY A 697 -13.27 15.25 -25.58
CA GLY A 697 -12.50 14.34 -26.45
C GLY A 697 -12.50 14.86 -27.88
N VAL A 698 -11.43 14.64 -28.63
CA VAL A 698 -11.33 15.09 -30.02
C VAL A 698 -11.70 13.97 -30.98
N MET A 699 -12.75 14.16 -31.78
CA MET A 699 -13.08 13.26 -32.88
C MET A 699 -12.13 13.51 -34.05
N ALA A 700 -11.22 12.56 -34.25
CA ALA A 700 -10.15 12.63 -35.25
C ALA A 700 -10.42 11.77 -36.50
N ASP A 701 -11.60 11.16 -36.61
CA ASP A 701 -12.09 10.42 -37.79
C ASP A 701 -12.53 11.33 -38.96
N ARG A 702 -12.34 12.65 -38.85
CA ARG A 702 -12.83 13.64 -39.80
C ARG A 702 -11.90 14.86 -39.87
N LYS A 703 -11.98 15.60 -40.99
CA LYS A 703 -11.30 16.89 -41.18
C LYS A 703 -12.32 17.95 -41.62
N PRO A 704 -12.41 19.11 -40.92
CA PRO A 704 -11.69 19.46 -39.69
C PRO A 704 -12.06 18.55 -38.51
N VAL A 705 -11.11 18.32 -37.60
CA VAL A 705 -11.38 17.61 -36.34
C VAL A 705 -12.43 18.36 -35.53
N ASN A 706 -13.19 17.66 -34.69
CA ASN A 706 -14.24 18.28 -33.89
C ASN A 706 -14.12 17.90 -32.42
N LEU A 707 -14.48 18.84 -31.54
CA LEU A 707 -14.61 18.57 -30.11
C LEU A 707 -15.91 17.80 -29.86
N HIS A 708 -15.81 16.72 -29.11
CA HIS A 708 -16.93 15.99 -28.54
C HIS A 708 -16.92 16.19 -27.03
N LEU A 709 -18.09 16.44 -26.45
CA LEU A 709 -18.26 16.39 -25.00
C LEU A 709 -19.10 15.15 -24.65
N PHE A 710 -18.50 14.22 -23.92
CA PHE A 710 -19.23 13.15 -23.24
C PHE A 710 -20.00 13.77 -22.08
N ARG A 711 -21.32 13.56 -22.04
CA ARG A 711 -22.25 14.20 -21.11
C ARG A 711 -23.14 13.15 -20.45
N ASN A 712 -23.62 13.43 -19.24
CA ASN A 712 -24.67 12.63 -18.57
C ASN A 712 -26.08 13.26 -18.66
N TYR A 713 -26.24 14.30 -19.47
CA TYR A 713 -27.50 15.01 -19.69
C TYR A 713 -27.72 15.23 -21.20
N GLU A 714 -28.94 15.62 -21.57
CA GLU A 714 -29.33 15.88 -22.97
C GLU A 714 -28.59 17.09 -23.54
N ALA A 715 -28.06 16.97 -24.76
CA ALA A 715 -27.39 18.09 -25.42
C ALA A 715 -28.40 19.12 -25.95
N ALA A 716 -27.96 20.38 -26.09
CA ALA A 716 -28.78 21.44 -26.66
C ALA A 716 -29.32 21.10 -28.06
N SER A 717 -28.52 20.38 -28.87
CA SER A 717 -28.94 19.91 -30.20
C SER A 717 -30.13 18.95 -30.15
N ASP A 718 -30.15 18.07 -29.16
CA ASP A 718 -31.19 17.04 -29.02
C ASP A 718 -32.49 17.69 -28.55
N ILE A 719 -32.39 18.62 -27.59
CA ILE A 719 -33.50 19.45 -27.10
C ILE A 719 -34.14 20.26 -28.23
N LEU A 720 -33.32 20.82 -29.14
CA LEU A 720 -33.78 21.57 -30.30
C LEU A 720 -34.17 20.69 -31.50
N SER A 721 -34.03 19.36 -31.39
CA SER A 721 -34.26 18.41 -32.49
C SER A 721 -33.47 18.76 -33.77
N ILE A 722 -32.24 19.25 -33.61
CA ILE A 722 -31.36 19.62 -34.73
C ILE A 722 -30.78 18.33 -35.34
N VAL A 723 -31.38 17.88 -36.44
CA VAL A 723 -30.84 16.76 -37.22
C VAL A 723 -29.69 17.26 -38.08
N THR A 724 -28.46 16.84 -37.76
CA THR A 724 -27.31 17.11 -38.64
C THR A 724 -27.38 16.16 -39.85
N PRO A 725 -27.31 16.64 -41.11
CA PRO A 725 -27.43 15.78 -42.28
C PRO A 725 -26.39 14.64 -42.33
N SER A 726 -26.88 13.39 -42.48
CA SER A 726 -26.08 12.16 -42.44
C SER A 726 -25.05 12.02 -43.57
N ASN A 727 -25.23 12.77 -44.67
CA ASN A 727 -24.48 12.58 -45.91
C ASN A 727 -22.98 12.97 -45.81
N ASN A 728 -22.52 13.58 -44.70
CA ASN A 728 -21.16 14.09 -44.54
C ASN A 728 -20.45 13.67 -43.22
N ARG A 729 -20.99 12.73 -42.43
CA ARG A 729 -20.37 12.29 -41.15
C ARG A 729 -20.50 10.78 -40.97
N GLY A 730 -19.46 10.15 -40.42
CA GLY A 730 -19.59 8.81 -39.82
C GLY A 730 -20.66 8.79 -38.72
N GLN A 731 -21.16 7.60 -38.34
CA GLN A 731 -22.23 7.43 -37.35
C GLN A 731 -21.99 8.30 -36.10
N PRO A 732 -22.98 9.07 -35.59
CA PRO A 732 -22.79 9.86 -34.38
C PRO A 732 -22.40 8.97 -33.18
N PRO A 733 -21.72 9.52 -32.15
CA PRO A 733 -21.57 8.82 -30.88
C PRO A 733 -22.94 8.42 -30.32
N PRO A 734 -23.05 7.27 -29.65
CA PRO A 734 -24.32 6.81 -29.09
C PRO A 734 -24.81 7.77 -27.99
N PRO A 735 -26.10 7.76 -27.62
CA PRO A 735 -26.62 8.62 -26.56
C PRO A 735 -25.98 8.30 -25.20
N PRO A 736 -26.06 9.21 -24.21
CA PRO A 736 -25.51 9.00 -22.86
C PRO A 736 -25.96 7.70 -22.16
N SER A 737 -27.13 7.16 -22.51
CA SER A 737 -27.65 5.89 -22.00
C SER A 737 -26.91 4.64 -22.45
N GLU A 738 -26.08 4.77 -23.50
CA GLU A 738 -25.32 3.67 -24.09
C GLU A 738 -23.80 3.93 -24.01
N GLN A 739 -23.39 5.13 -23.57
CA GLN A 739 -21.98 5.48 -23.43
C GLN A 739 -21.42 4.96 -22.11
N LEU A 740 -20.51 3.98 -22.16
CA LEU A 740 -19.79 3.49 -20.98
C LEU A 740 -18.84 4.54 -20.41
N VAL A 741 -18.88 4.73 -19.09
CA VAL A 741 -18.06 5.72 -18.37
C VAL A 741 -16.57 5.48 -18.57
N TRP A 742 -16.11 4.22 -18.47
CA TRP A 742 -14.69 3.89 -18.64
C TRP A 742 -14.19 4.14 -20.08
N ARG A 743 -15.06 3.99 -21.09
CA ARG A 743 -14.73 4.31 -22.49
C ARG A 743 -14.58 5.81 -22.69
N ALA A 744 -15.45 6.62 -22.09
CA ALA A 744 -15.31 8.08 -22.08
C ALA A 744 -14.00 8.51 -21.39
N ALA A 745 -13.66 7.89 -20.26
CA ALA A 745 -12.39 8.11 -19.56
C ALA A 745 -11.17 7.76 -20.42
N ARG A 746 -11.21 6.63 -21.14
CA ARG A 746 -10.15 6.19 -22.05
C ARG A 746 -10.01 7.09 -23.27
N ALA A 747 -11.12 7.58 -23.81
CA ALA A 747 -11.16 8.52 -24.93
C ALA A 747 -10.55 9.88 -24.57
N THR A 748 -10.96 10.47 -23.43
CA THR A 748 -10.43 11.77 -23.00
C THR A 748 -8.94 11.70 -22.66
N GLY A 749 -8.44 10.58 -22.13
CA GLY A 749 -7.03 10.38 -21.78
C GLY A 749 -6.15 9.84 -22.92
N ALA A 750 -6.63 9.76 -24.16
CA ALA A 750 -5.89 9.22 -25.31
C ALA A 750 -4.83 10.20 -25.85
N ALA A 751 -3.89 10.60 -24.99
CA ALA A 751 -2.88 11.61 -25.29
C ALA A 751 -1.96 11.16 -26.44
N PRO A 752 -1.90 11.91 -27.56
CA PRO A 752 -1.03 11.58 -28.69
C PRO A 752 0.43 11.44 -28.22
N SER A 753 1.17 10.51 -28.81
CA SER A 753 2.52 10.07 -28.42
C SER A 753 2.62 9.23 -27.14
N TYR A 754 1.65 9.28 -26.23
CA TYR A 754 1.63 8.48 -24.99
C TYR A 754 0.76 7.23 -25.14
N PHE A 755 -0.47 7.40 -25.62
CA PHE A 755 -1.39 6.30 -25.88
C PHE A 755 -1.85 6.33 -27.33
N ARG A 756 -2.22 5.16 -27.85
CA ARG A 756 -2.94 5.08 -29.13
C ARG A 756 -4.32 5.72 -29.00
N ALA A 757 -4.82 6.24 -30.12
CA ALA A 757 -6.19 6.70 -30.27
C ALA A 757 -7.17 5.61 -29.79
N PHE A 758 -8.27 6.02 -29.17
CA PHE A 758 -9.30 5.10 -28.71
C PHE A 758 -10.48 5.16 -29.69
N GLY A 759 -10.56 4.17 -30.59
CA GLY A 759 -11.43 4.23 -31.76
C GLY A 759 -11.16 5.50 -32.56
N ARG A 760 -12.18 6.37 -32.65
CA ARG A 760 -12.13 7.67 -33.34
C ARG A 760 -11.68 8.86 -32.48
N PHE A 761 -11.36 8.64 -31.21
CA PHE A 761 -11.10 9.71 -30.25
C PHE A 761 -9.61 9.86 -29.94
N LEU A 762 -9.17 11.12 -29.85
CA LEU A 762 -7.92 11.57 -29.26
C LEU A 762 -8.20 12.39 -28.01
N ASP A 763 -7.16 12.65 -27.21
CA ASP A 763 -7.25 13.48 -26.01
C ASP A 763 -7.85 14.86 -26.29
N GLY A 764 -8.78 15.27 -25.42
CA GLY A 764 -9.44 16.58 -25.44
C GLY A 764 -8.45 17.76 -25.35
N GLY A 765 -7.25 17.52 -24.82
CA GLY A 765 -6.18 18.49 -24.65
C GLY A 765 -5.72 19.16 -25.94
N LEU A 766 -5.94 18.54 -27.10
CA LEU A 766 -5.61 19.14 -28.40
C LEU A 766 -6.48 20.36 -28.78
N ILE A 767 -7.68 20.49 -28.20
CA ILE A 767 -8.62 21.59 -28.48
C ILE A 767 -8.96 22.36 -27.20
N ALA A 768 -9.31 21.64 -26.13
CA ALA A 768 -9.91 22.20 -24.92
C ALA A 768 -9.18 21.68 -23.66
N ASN A 769 -7.85 21.84 -23.59
CA ASN A 769 -7.08 21.35 -22.43
C ASN A 769 -7.50 21.99 -21.10
N ASN A 770 -7.90 23.27 -21.16
CA ASN A 770 -8.64 23.93 -20.11
C ASN A 770 -10.10 24.05 -20.57
N PRO A 771 -11.04 23.26 -20.02
CA PRO A 771 -12.40 23.19 -20.54
C PRO A 771 -13.29 24.37 -20.13
N THR A 772 -12.75 25.42 -19.49
CA THR A 772 -13.57 26.48 -18.87
C THR A 772 -14.44 27.21 -19.89
N LEU A 773 -13.86 27.64 -21.02
CA LEU A 773 -14.60 28.39 -22.04
C LEU A 773 -15.63 27.51 -22.75
N ASP A 774 -15.25 26.27 -23.07
CA ASP A 774 -16.15 25.29 -23.71
C ASP A 774 -17.32 24.92 -22.79
N ALA A 775 -17.06 24.74 -21.49
CA ALA A 775 -18.10 24.46 -20.50
C ALA A 775 -19.07 25.63 -20.33
N MET A 776 -18.56 26.87 -20.26
CA MET A 776 -19.43 28.05 -20.22
C MET A 776 -20.28 28.19 -21.49
N THR A 777 -19.70 27.88 -22.65
CA THR A 777 -20.40 27.90 -23.95
C THR A 777 -21.54 26.90 -23.95
N GLU A 778 -21.25 25.65 -23.58
CA GLU A 778 -22.22 24.57 -23.55
C GLU A 778 -23.34 24.81 -22.52
N ILE A 779 -23.04 25.35 -21.33
CA ILE A 779 -24.09 25.71 -20.35
C ILE A 779 -24.97 26.83 -20.91
N HIS A 780 -24.38 27.81 -21.58
CA HIS A 780 -25.16 28.88 -22.22
C HIS A 780 -26.06 28.35 -23.34
N GLU A 781 -25.54 27.50 -24.23
CA GLU A 781 -26.30 26.86 -25.31
C GLU A 781 -27.45 26.02 -24.77
N LEU A 782 -27.22 25.23 -23.73
CA LEU A 782 -28.25 24.44 -23.08
C LEU A 782 -29.36 25.33 -22.50
N ASN A 783 -28.99 26.37 -21.76
CA ASN A 783 -29.96 27.30 -21.18
C ASN A 783 -30.76 28.01 -22.27
N ALA A 784 -30.12 28.43 -23.36
CA ALA A 784 -30.79 29.05 -24.50
C ALA A 784 -31.77 28.09 -25.18
N ALA A 785 -31.39 26.82 -25.36
CA ALA A 785 -32.27 25.79 -25.90
C ALA A 785 -33.50 25.55 -25.00
N LEU A 786 -33.30 25.45 -23.68
CA LEU A 786 -34.38 25.30 -22.71
C LEU A 786 -35.34 26.50 -22.73
N HIS A 787 -34.82 27.72 -22.83
CA HIS A 787 -35.65 28.91 -23.00
C HIS A 787 -36.48 28.86 -24.29
N TYR A 788 -35.87 28.44 -25.40
CA TYR A 788 -36.53 28.36 -26.71
C TYR A 788 -37.72 27.41 -26.72
N ILE A 789 -37.60 26.24 -26.08
CA ILE A 789 -38.67 25.24 -26.03
C ILE A 789 -39.67 25.44 -24.89
N GLY A 790 -39.60 26.57 -24.18
CA GLY A 790 -40.52 26.91 -23.09
C GLY A 790 -40.23 26.25 -21.74
N ARG A 791 -39.06 25.61 -21.57
CA ARG A 791 -38.58 24.99 -20.31
C ARG A 791 -37.65 25.92 -19.52
N ALA A 792 -37.94 27.22 -19.53
CA ALA A 792 -37.12 28.26 -18.90
C ALA A 792 -36.89 28.07 -17.39
N SER A 793 -37.78 27.38 -16.69
CA SER A 793 -37.65 27.07 -15.25
C SER A 793 -36.50 26.11 -14.94
N GLU A 794 -36.04 25.34 -15.92
CA GLU A 794 -34.92 24.40 -15.77
C GLU A 794 -33.56 25.03 -16.12
N ALA A 795 -33.58 26.22 -16.74
CA ALA A 795 -32.37 26.93 -17.12
C ALA A 795 -31.72 27.57 -15.89
N VAL A 796 -30.48 27.20 -15.61
CA VAL A 796 -29.71 27.70 -14.47
C VAL A 796 -28.45 28.37 -15.00
N PRO A 797 -28.35 29.72 -14.98
CA PRO A 797 -27.15 30.41 -15.42
C PRO A 797 -26.00 30.14 -14.46
N VAL A 798 -24.77 30.21 -14.98
CA VAL A 798 -23.57 30.06 -14.17
C VAL A 798 -23.48 31.20 -13.15
N SER A 799 -23.22 30.88 -11.89
CA SER A 799 -23.10 31.85 -10.79
C SER A 799 -21.69 31.98 -10.26
N VAL A 800 -20.89 30.92 -10.33
CA VAL A 800 -19.48 30.88 -9.91
C VAL A 800 -18.74 29.91 -10.81
N VAL A 801 -17.52 30.27 -11.24
CA VAL A 801 -16.63 29.41 -12.02
C VAL A 801 -15.34 29.18 -11.24
N VAL A 802 -14.98 27.92 -11.06
CA VAL A 802 -13.71 27.49 -10.46
C VAL A 802 -12.94 26.68 -11.48
N SER A 803 -11.74 27.12 -11.83
CA SER A 803 -10.84 26.42 -12.75
C SER A 803 -9.58 25.98 -11.99
N LEU A 804 -9.25 24.70 -12.07
CA LEU A 804 -8.11 24.09 -11.41
C LEU A 804 -7.08 23.61 -12.44
N GLY A 805 -5.83 24.05 -12.28
CA GLY A 805 -4.71 23.67 -13.13
C GLY A 805 -3.88 22.52 -12.57
N THR A 806 -3.15 21.84 -13.45
CA THR A 806 -2.28 20.69 -13.12
C THR A 806 -0.85 21.10 -12.74
N GLY A 807 -0.62 22.37 -12.37
CA GLY A 807 0.68 22.94 -12.02
C GLY A 807 1.28 23.78 -13.14
N LEU A 808 1.85 24.93 -12.78
CA LEU A 808 2.65 25.74 -13.70
C LEU A 808 4.08 25.20 -13.74
N THR A 809 4.56 24.90 -14.94
CA THR A 809 5.96 24.55 -15.16
C THR A 809 6.86 25.77 -14.96
N PRO A 810 8.06 25.60 -14.38
CA PRO A 810 9.02 26.69 -14.27
C PRO A 810 9.46 27.17 -15.65
N VAL A 811 9.84 28.44 -15.76
CA VAL A 811 10.39 28.99 -17.01
C VAL A 811 11.77 28.37 -17.25
N VAL A 812 11.97 27.80 -18.44
CA VAL A 812 13.26 27.22 -18.87
C VAL A 812 13.78 27.99 -20.07
N ASP A 813 15.05 28.39 -20.02
CA ASP A 813 15.73 29.04 -21.13
C ASP A 813 15.87 28.08 -22.33
N LEU A 814 15.26 28.46 -23.46
CA LEU A 814 15.49 27.77 -24.73
C LEU A 814 16.75 28.36 -25.38
N LYS A 815 17.74 27.49 -25.65
CA LYS A 815 18.90 27.85 -26.47
C LYS A 815 18.43 28.27 -27.86
N GLU A 816 18.97 29.36 -28.39
CA GLU A 816 18.56 30.03 -29.65
C GLU A 816 18.09 29.04 -30.72
N ILE A 817 16.82 29.17 -31.11
CA ILE A 817 16.18 28.36 -32.14
C ILE A 817 16.55 28.98 -33.50
N ASP A 818 17.68 28.54 -34.07
CA ASP A 818 18.07 28.88 -35.43
C ASP A 818 17.54 27.82 -36.42
N VAL A 819 16.46 28.15 -37.12
CA VAL A 819 15.82 27.28 -38.13
C VAL A 819 15.94 27.94 -39.50
N PHE A 820 17.16 28.30 -39.89
CA PHE A 820 17.48 28.62 -41.26
C PHE A 820 18.02 27.39 -42.02
N ARG A 821 17.59 27.27 -43.28
CA ARG A 821 17.98 26.20 -44.21
C ARG A 821 19.50 26.32 -44.47
N PRO A 822 20.34 25.30 -44.24
CA PRO A 822 21.78 25.50 -44.28
C PRO A 822 22.37 25.25 -45.66
N ASP A 823 23.45 25.95 -45.96
CA ASP A 823 24.30 25.75 -47.14
C ASP A 823 25.31 24.59 -47.00
N SER A 824 25.23 23.75 -45.95
CA SER A 824 26.22 22.69 -45.65
C SER A 824 25.66 21.46 -44.91
N ILE A 825 26.23 20.28 -45.21
CA ILE A 825 25.82 18.95 -44.72
C ILE A 825 25.93 18.81 -43.18
N TRP A 826 26.87 19.51 -42.53
CA TRP A 826 27.04 19.49 -41.07
C TRP A 826 25.94 20.25 -40.29
N ALA A 827 25.14 21.06 -40.96
CA ALA A 827 24.07 21.83 -40.33
C ALA A 827 22.71 21.11 -40.34
N THR A 828 22.63 19.92 -40.94
CA THR A 828 21.41 19.08 -40.96
C THR A 828 20.97 18.63 -39.57
N ALA A 829 21.91 18.34 -38.66
CA ALA A 829 21.60 17.94 -37.28
C ALA A 829 21.02 19.10 -36.45
N LYS A 830 21.53 20.33 -36.63
CA LYS A 830 21.00 21.53 -35.98
C LYS A 830 19.57 21.84 -36.46
N VAL A 831 19.30 21.65 -37.75
CA VAL A 831 17.95 21.83 -38.31
C VAL A 831 16.98 20.76 -37.81
N ALA A 832 17.38 19.48 -37.75
CA ALA A 832 16.53 18.43 -37.19
C ALA A 832 16.18 18.71 -35.71
N TYR A 833 17.16 19.18 -34.94
CA TYR A 833 16.95 19.63 -33.56
C TYR A 833 16.01 20.84 -33.48
N GLY A 834 16.19 21.83 -34.36
CA GLY A 834 15.31 23.00 -34.46
C GLY A 834 13.87 22.66 -34.84
N ILE A 835 13.66 21.76 -35.81
CA ILE A 835 12.32 21.29 -36.23
C ILE A 835 11.64 20.50 -35.10
N SER A 836 12.39 19.64 -34.39
CA SER A 836 11.86 18.91 -33.23
C SER A 836 11.44 19.85 -32.10
N THR A 837 12.22 20.91 -31.86
CA THR A 837 11.92 21.94 -30.86
C THR A 837 10.66 22.71 -31.24
N ILE A 838 10.53 23.15 -32.50
CA ILE A 838 9.31 23.82 -32.99
C ILE A 838 8.08 22.91 -32.89
N SER A 839 8.22 21.63 -33.24
CA SER A 839 7.10 20.68 -33.16
C SER A 839 6.61 20.51 -31.72
N THR A 840 7.54 20.49 -30.76
CA THR A 840 7.23 20.45 -29.33
C THR A 840 6.52 21.73 -28.90
N LEU A 841 7.04 22.90 -29.27
CA LEU A 841 6.42 24.20 -28.97
C LEU A 841 5.01 24.34 -29.54
N LEU A 842 4.75 23.81 -30.75
CA LEU A 842 3.42 23.82 -31.34
C LEU A 842 2.44 22.95 -30.55
N VAL A 843 2.88 21.79 -30.08
CA VAL A 843 2.07 20.92 -29.20
C VAL A 843 1.83 21.60 -27.85
N ASP A 844 2.86 22.21 -27.26
CA ASP A 844 2.74 22.94 -25.99
C ASP A 844 1.76 24.11 -26.09
N GLN A 845 1.78 24.85 -27.21
CA GLN A 845 0.82 25.93 -27.46
C GLN A 845 -0.59 25.41 -27.72
N ALA A 846 -0.74 24.33 -28.51
CA ALA A 846 -2.05 23.73 -28.79
C ALA A 846 -2.69 23.15 -27.52
N THR A 847 -1.87 22.63 -26.61
CA THR A 847 -2.29 22.01 -25.35
C THR A 847 -2.14 22.95 -24.15
N ALA A 848 -1.95 24.26 -24.38
CA ALA A 848 -1.79 25.22 -23.28
C ALA A 848 -3.07 25.30 -22.42
N SER A 849 -2.96 24.93 -21.15
CA SER A 849 -4.06 25.02 -20.17
C SER A 849 -4.02 26.31 -19.32
N ASP A 850 -2.93 27.06 -19.38
CA ASP A 850 -2.76 28.34 -18.69
C ASP A 850 -2.38 29.48 -19.65
N GLY A 851 -2.24 30.70 -19.14
CA GLY A 851 -1.96 31.90 -19.93
C GLY A 851 -3.22 32.49 -20.54
N ARG A 852 -3.28 32.59 -21.88
CA ARG A 852 -4.34 33.35 -22.58
C ARG A 852 -5.74 32.74 -22.41
N VAL A 853 -5.84 31.43 -22.29
CA VAL A 853 -7.13 30.75 -22.08
C VAL A 853 -7.78 31.16 -20.76
N VAL A 854 -6.97 31.25 -19.69
CA VAL A 854 -7.40 31.72 -18.35
C VAL A 854 -7.78 33.20 -18.40
N ASP A 855 -6.99 34.04 -19.07
CA ASP A 855 -7.30 35.47 -19.20
C ASP A 855 -8.63 35.71 -19.94
N ARG A 856 -8.89 34.95 -21.00
CA ARG A 856 -10.16 35.00 -21.73
C ARG A 856 -11.30 34.61 -20.80
N ALA A 857 -11.22 33.45 -20.15
CA ALA A 857 -12.25 32.97 -19.23
C ALA A 857 -12.55 34.00 -18.12
N ARG A 858 -11.50 34.56 -17.50
CA ARG A 858 -11.63 35.60 -16.46
C ARG A 858 -12.32 36.86 -16.99
N ALA A 859 -11.92 37.35 -18.16
CA ALA A 859 -12.52 38.54 -18.76
C ALA A 859 -14.01 38.32 -19.09
N TRP A 860 -14.35 37.18 -19.68
CA TRP A 860 -15.74 36.83 -19.99
C TRP A 860 -16.58 36.67 -18.73
N CYS A 861 -16.09 35.99 -17.69
CA CYS A 861 -16.77 35.90 -16.40
C CYS A 861 -17.02 37.29 -15.78
N SER A 862 -16.01 38.18 -15.84
CA SER A 862 -16.16 39.56 -15.38
C SER A 862 -17.20 40.34 -16.16
N MET A 863 -17.34 40.11 -17.47
CA MET A 863 -18.35 40.78 -18.31
C MET A 863 -19.78 40.38 -17.95
N ILE A 864 -19.99 39.12 -17.52
CA ILE A 864 -21.30 38.60 -17.13
C ILE A 864 -21.56 38.69 -15.61
N GLY A 865 -20.64 39.28 -14.84
CA GLY A 865 -20.79 39.46 -13.40
C GLY A 865 -20.61 38.18 -12.57
N VAL A 866 -19.92 37.18 -13.11
CA VAL A 866 -19.67 35.88 -12.45
C VAL A 866 -18.27 35.86 -11.82
N PRO A 867 -18.12 35.54 -10.52
CA PRO A 867 -16.82 35.33 -9.90
C PRO A 867 -16.05 34.16 -10.55
N TYR A 868 -14.78 34.40 -10.87
CA TYR A 868 -13.88 33.42 -11.45
C TYR A 868 -12.68 33.16 -10.54
N PHE A 869 -12.52 31.92 -10.10
CA PHE A 869 -11.40 31.45 -9.30
C PHE A 869 -10.49 30.56 -10.15
N ARG A 870 -9.20 30.88 -10.19
CA ARG A 870 -8.16 30.05 -10.80
C ARG A 870 -7.15 29.67 -9.73
N PHE A 871 -6.99 28.38 -9.48
CA PHE A 871 -5.93 27.84 -8.64
C PHE A 871 -4.99 27.01 -9.50
N ASN A 872 -3.72 27.38 -9.51
CA ASN A 872 -2.68 26.65 -10.23
C ASN A 872 -1.33 26.91 -9.54
N PRO A 873 -0.82 25.96 -8.73
CA PRO A 873 0.43 26.14 -8.00
C PRO A 873 1.63 26.19 -8.95
N GLN A 874 2.61 27.03 -8.60
CA GLN A 874 3.90 27.07 -9.28
C GLN A 874 4.75 25.88 -8.84
N MET A 875 5.20 25.07 -9.81
CA MET A 875 6.05 23.92 -9.54
C MET A 875 7.52 24.31 -9.51
N SER A 876 8.28 23.68 -8.61
CA SER A 876 9.74 23.89 -8.53
C SER A 876 10.51 23.21 -9.67
N VAL A 877 9.95 22.14 -10.24
CA VAL A 877 10.58 21.31 -11.28
C VAL A 877 9.58 21.03 -12.40
N ASP A 878 10.09 20.83 -13.61
CA ASP A 878 9.28 20.36 -14.73
C ASP A 878 9.01 18.86 -14.58
N ILE A 879 7.73 18.50 -14.45
CA ILE A 879 7.27 17.12 -14.22
C ILE A 879 6.61 16.61 -15.49
N GLY A 880 7.18 15.53 -16.04
CA GLY A 880 6.65 14.84 -17.21
C GLY A 880 5.24 14.30 -16.98
N MET A 881 4.45 14.22 -18.06
CA MET A 881 3.06 13.74 -17.99
C MET A 881 2.92 12.25 -17.63
N ASP A 882 4.00 11.49 -17.72
CA ASP A 882 4.12 10.06 -17.41
C ASP A 882 5.19 9.79 -16.34
N GLU A 883 5.50 10.78 -15.49
CA GLU A 883 6.40 10.60 -14.35
C GLU A 883 5.93 9.47 -13.44
N LYS A 884 6.87 8.62 -13.01
CA LYS A 884 6.61 7.43 -12.18
C LYS A 884 7.34 7.49 -10.85
N MET A 885 8.40 8.27 -10.75
CA MET A 885 9.18 8.39 -9.54
C MET A 885 8.33 9.05 -8.45
N ASP A 886 8.26 8.42 -7.29
CA ASP A 886 7.41 8.90 -6.20
C ASP A 886 7.91 10.22 -5.62
N GLU A 887 9.22 10.43 -5.53
CA GLU A 887 9.79 11.63 -4.90
C GLU A 887 9.37 12.95 -5.61
N PRO A 888 9.52 13.12 -6.94
CA PRO A 888 9.01 14.31 -7.64
C PRO A 888 7.50 14.49 -7.49
N LEU A 889 6.72 13.41 -7.58
CA LEU A 889 5.26 13.46 -7.46
C LEU A 889 4.80 13.86 -6.06
N ILE A 890 5.48 13.36 -5.01
CA ILE A 890 5.20 13.73 -3.62
C ILE A 890 5.60 15.19 -3.36
N ASN A 891 6.73 15.65 -3.90
CA ASN A 891 7.12 17.06 -3.77
C ASN A 891 6.08 17.98 -4.43
N MET A 892 5.62 17.64 -5.64
CA MET A 892 4.55 18.34 -6.36
C MET A 892 3.24 18.41 -5.55
N LEU A 893 2.84 17.29 -4.96
CA LEU A 893 1.65 17.22 -4.10
C LEU A 893 1.81 18.10 -2.85
N TRP A 894 2.99 18.09 -2.23
CA TRP A 894 3.28 18.96 -1.08
C TRP A 894 3.26 20.44 -1.46
N GLU A 895 3.82 20.82 -2.61
CA GLU A 895 3.77 22.19 -3.14
C GLU A 895 2.32 22.64 -3.35
N ALA A 896 1.48 21.78 -3.94
CA ALA A 896 0.06 22.06 -4.11
C ALA A 896 -0.66 22.25 -2.76
N LYS A 897 -0.38 21.39 -1.77
CA LYS A 897 -0.94 21.52 -0.41
C LYS A 897 -0.50 22.81 0.27
N ALA A 898 0.79 23.14 0.21
CA ALA A 898 1.35 24.36 0.78
C ALA A 898 0.77 25.62 0.10
N TYR A 899 0.59 25.59 -1.23
CA TYR A 899 -0.06 26.65 -2.00
C TYR A 899 -1.52 26.86 -1.57
N MET A 900 -2.29 25.78 -1.39
CA MET A 900 -3.68 25.90 -0.93
C MET A 900 -3.76 26.46 0.49
N HIS A 901 -2.83 26.07 1.37
CA HIS A 901 -2.74 26.62 2.72
C HIS A 901 -2.36 28.11 2.73
N SER A 902 -1.40 28.54 1.90
CA SER A 902 -1.03 29.96 1.79
C SER A 902 -2.16 30.83 1.20
N ASN A 903 -2.98 30.25 0.30
CA ASN A 903 -4.16 30.88 -0.28
C ASN A 903 -5.47 30.60 0.47
N ARG A 904 -5.41 30.08 1.71
CA ARG A 904 -6.58 29.65 2.50
C ARG A 904 -7.68 30.71 2.61
N LYS A 905 -7.33 32.00 2.66
CA LYS A 905 -8.32 33.10 2.69
C LYS A 905 -9.20 33.12 1.44
N GLN A 906 -8.59 32.99 0.26
CA GLN A 906 -9.30 32.95 -1.02
C GLN A 906 -10.13 31.65 -1.15
N VAL A 907 -9.63 30.54 -0.62
CA VAL A 907 -10.38 29.27 -0.58
C VAL A 907 -11.62 29.39 0.31
N ILE A 908 -11.51 30.04 1.47
CA ILE A 908 -12.67 30.32 2.35
C ILE A 908 -13.69 31.22 1.66
N GLU A 909 -13.23 32.26 0.95
CA GLU A 909 -14.10 33.12 0.15
C GLU A 909 -14.87 32.34 -0.92
N LEU A 910 -14.17 31.45 -1.65
CA LEU A 910 -14.81 30.54 -2.59
C LEU A 910 -15.87 29.67 -1.89
N ILE A 911 -15.54 29.03 -0.77
CA ILE A 911 -16.47 28.15 -0.05
C ILE A 911 -17.74 28.90 0.38
N ASN A 912 -17.62 30.16 0.80
CA ASN A 912 -18.75 31.00 1.16
C ASN A 912 -19.67 31.32 -0.04
N LEU A 913 -19.15 31.30 -1.26
CA LEU A 913 -19.96 31.46 -2.48
C LEU A 913 -20.59 30.14 -2.96
N LEU A 914 -20.00 29.00 -2.60
CA LEU A 914 -20.50 27.67 -2.97
C LEU A 914 -21.63 27.17 -2.04
N LYS A 915 -21.63 27.61 -0.77
CA LYS A 915 -22.64 27.32 0.26
C LYS A 915 -23.75 28.37 0.28
#